data_AF-A0A165LNT9-F1
#
_entry.id   AF-A0A165LNT9-F1
#
_cell.length_a   1.000
_cell.length_b   1.000
_cell.length_c   1.000
_cell.angle_alpha   90.00
_cell.angle_beta   90.00
_cell.angle_gamma   90.00
#
_symmetry.space_group_name_H-M   'P 1'
#
loop_
_entity.id
_entity.type
_entity.pdbx_description
1 polymer ?
#
loop_
_entity_poly.entity_id
_entity_poly.type
_entity_poly.pdbx_seq_one_letter_code
_entity_poly.pdbx_strand_id
1 'polypeptide(L)'
;MKKLFSTMAVYTLALGLFAPVQTSSVQAASPVLLEEDFDDIANGRLPDGWKLLEGQGAVQGGKLVLNSSSTSKPARVIVPLEEDEGDYVFEADVTFQSAVEDKRWASLMYRIQNENYPYYQFAVRRGASDVNGLEFAERTPADKWLVPERNFYTENMEYGKTYRLKVVASGNRVQQYVNGQLVIDTDQAGKYLNGDVGFQTSGSKVEYDNVKLTTFKGELPPVDGEGALLPQEAQTSMINAPTIINGENVDVPHDETASALIKVDGDSGNLKGNGKDLRSVLMTLKGKKIPVLHMEKDGLEESVVGLLNDLSISDVHVVSSQTGIIEAVKDLNPRIRGGLYYDQRHLNKHDLKKIVQDVHKSESKMVMIPQNVLTEEGMYYLHNRMVAVWGVGGDTMASTHELIHLGVDGIVTNAPELAVKAFGQYPDQTIVQRPMVAAHRGVPSLAPENTLAGYRLAYELGADQIETDVQRTKDGHLVVIHDETVDRTTNGTGAVKDLTLAEIRALDAGIKFDEKFAGEKVPTFKEYLQEFKGKNVMLLVELKAHDVEEQTIQEIKEEGMMDQVVLQSFYLDSMQRSNELAPELPGGYLFSSAVPGTLQEKLKNAKKLVDYGTINDVTLNSSYGSLYKEFIQYMRQRGMLSMHWTFRAEPPFADKLKDGLIGPITDYTQWLTESPVQLEIPIKKVNLKAGKTRTIHAKARVSYRVAEREKIETELFVAEGNGVVTVNGNTIEATAPGTAQVFAKHTFTMLGEEWNVVSEPIEVTVK
;
A
#
# COMPACT_ATOMS: atom_id res chain seq x y z
N MET A 1 -53.46 50.36 51.49
CA MET A 1 -53.74 48.91 51.63
C MET A 1 -52.62 48.16 50.92
N LYS A 2 -51.58 47.79 51.68
CA LYS A 2 -51.25 46.41 52.09
C LYS A 2 -50.95 45.45 50.92
N LYS A 3 -49.64 45.38 50.65
CA LYS A 3 -48.79 44.24 50.25
C LYS A 3 -49.30 43.37 49.09
N LEU A 4 -48.54 43.35 47.99
CA LEU A 4 -47.75 42.18 47.63
C LEU A 4 -46.60 42.58 46.68
N PHE A 5 -45.42 42.08 47.01
CA PHE A 5 -44.15 42.26 46.31
C PHE A 5 -44.08 41.32 45.11
N SER A 6 -43.60 41.82 43.97
CA SER A 6 -42.56 41.16 43.17
C SER A 6 -41.96 42.21 42.24
N THR A 7 -40.67 42.48 42.43
CA THR A 7 -39.94 43.62 41.91
C THR A 7 -39.46 43.34 40.49
N MET A 8 -39.78 44.27 39.60
CA MET A 8 -39.14 44.49 38.32
C MET A 8 -37.64 44.77 38.56
N ALA A 9 -36.74 44.00 37.94
CA ALA A 9 -35.32 44.32 37.88
C ALA A 9 -34.82 44.13 36.45
N VAL A 10 -34.27 45.20 35.91
CA VAL A 10 -33.62 45.35 34.62
C VAL A 10 -32.47 44.33 34.52
N TYR A 11 -32.50 43.45 33.51
CA TYR A 11 -31.37 42.58 33.22
C TYR A 11 -30.29 43.36 32.49
N THR A 12 -29.27 43.75 33.25
CA THR A 12 -27.99 44.26 32.77
C THR A 12 -27.18 43.12 32.14
N LEU A 13 -26.50 43.41 31.04
CA LEU A 13 -25.49 42.60 30.36
C LEU A 13 -24.65 41.74 31.33
N ALA A 14 -24.67 40.42 31.13
CA ALA A 14 -23.61 39.53 31.60
C ALA A 14 -22.98 38.88 30.37
N LEU A 15 -21.77 39.33 30.00
CA LEU A 15 -20.86 38.54 29.18
C LEU A 15 -20.60 37.23 29.94
N GLY A 16 -21.18 36.14 29.47
CA GLY A 16 -20.70 34.80 29.78
C GLY A 16 -19.39 34.59 29.03
N LEU A 17 -18.28 34.97 29.65
CA LEU A 17 -16.98 34.40 29.32
C LEU A 17 -17.11 32.89 29.58
N PHE A 18 -17.20 32.10 28.51
CA PHE A 18 -16.78 30.70 28.60
C PHE A 18 -15.31 30.74 28.94
N ALA A 19 -15.00 30.62 30.23
CA ALA A 19 -13.66 30.28 30.67
C ALA A 19 -13.31 28.95 29.99
N PRO A 20 -12.15 28.83 29.32
CA PRO A 20 -11.64 27.52 29.01
C PRO A 20 -11.59 26.75 30.34
N VAL A 21 -12.08 25.52 30.35
CA VAL A 21 -11.72 24.58 31.42
C VAL A 21 -10.22 24.39 31.28
N GLN A 22 -9.45 25.24 31.96
CA GLN A 22 -8.07 24.94 32.28
C GLN A 22 -8.14 23.71 33.17
N THR A 23 -7.92 22.54 32.57
CA THR A 23 -7.35 21.41 33.28
C THR A 23 -5.94 21.80 33.71
N SER A 24 -5.82 22.70 34.69
CA SER A 24 -4.59 22.88 35.42
C SER A 24 -4.50 21.72 36.40
N SER A 25 -4.16 20.53 35.91
CA SER A 25 -3.32 19.67 36.73
C SER A 25 -2.00 20.42 36.85
N VAL A 26 -1.73 20.99 38.01
CA VAL A 26 -0.36 21.33 38.40
C VAL A 26 0.37 19.99 38.44
N GLN A 27 0.89 19.58 37.30
CA GLN A 27 1.76 18.44 37.17
C GLN A 27 3.04 18.88 37.88
N ALA A 28 3.25 18.37 39.09
CA ALA A 28 4.52 18.56 39.78
C ALA A 28 5.62 18.21 38.76
N ALA A 29 6.58 19.11 38.54
CA ALA A 29 7.63 18.91 37.56
C ALA A 29 8.28 17.55 37.81
N SER A 30 8.29 16.69 36.80
CA SER A 30 8.96 15.39 36.86
C SER A 30 10.42 15.61 37.27
N PRO A 31 10.91 14.95 38.34
CA PRO A 31 12.32 14.96 38.69
C PRO A 31 13.22 14.70 37.48
N VAL A 32 14.23 15.57 37.30
CA VAL A 32 15.29 15.42 36.31
C VAL A 32 16.32 14.44 36.89
N LEU A 33 16.59 13.36 36.17
CA LEU A 33 17.58 12.34 36.53
C LEU A 33 18.94 12.62 35.89
N LEU A 34 18.94 13.24 34.71
CA LEU A 34 20.14 13.63 33.96
C LEU A 34 19.81 14.82 33.06
N GLU A 35 20.70 15.81 33.02
CA GLU A 35 20.68 16.93 32.07
C GLU A 35 22.13 17.30 31.74
N GLU A 36 22.49 17.24 30.46
CA GLU A 36 23.86 17.43 29.98
C GLU A 36 23.85 18.01 28.55
N ASP A 37 24.50 19.16 28.38
CA ASP A 37 24.70 19.86 27.10
C ASP A 37 26.16 19.81 26.63
N PHE A 38 27.05 19.21 27.43
CA PHE A 38 28.49 19.02 27.20
C PHE A 38 29.32 20.30 27.05
N ASP A 39 28.73 21.49 27.21
CA ASP A 39 29.40 22.78 26.98
C ASP A 39 30.55 23.02 27.98
N ASP A 40 30.39 22.54 29.21
CA ASP A 40 31.40 22.66 30.28
C ASP A 40 32.39 21.47 30.33
N ILE A 41 32.27 20.50 29.43
CA ILE A 41 33.13 19.31 29.38
C ILE A 41 34.30 19.54 28.42
N ALA A 42 35.52 19.43 28.95
CA ALA A 42 36.73 19.62 28.14
C ALA A 42 36.85 18.57 27.02
N ASN A 43 37.28 19.01 25.83
CA ASN A 43 37.52 18.14 24.68
C ASN A 43 38.39 16.92 25.03
N GLY A 44 38.01 15.75 24.53
CA GLY A 44 38.70 14.49 24.77
C GLY A 44 38.34 13.82 26.10
N ARG A 45 37.40 14.36 26.88
CA ARG A 45 36.87 13.76 28.10
C ARG A 45 35.42 13.30 27.93
N LEU A 46 34.94 12.52 28.89
CA LEU A 46 33.52 12.25 29.11
C LEU A 46 33.08 12.98 30.39
N PRO A 47 31.77 13.25 30.56
CA PRO A 47 31.23 13.68 31.84
C PRO A 47 31.61 12.71 32.98
N ASP A 48 31.65 13.22 34.20
CA ASP A 48 32.02 12.42 35.36
C ASP A 48 31.05 11.24 35.54
N GLY A 49 31.60 10.04 35.76
CA GLY A 49 30.83 8.80 35.93
C GLY A 49 30.45 8.08 34.63
N TRP A 50 30.52 8.72 33.46
CA TRP A 50 30.21 8.10 32.18
C TRP A 50 31.34 7.17 31.73
N LYS A 51 31.00 6.03 31.12
CA LYS A 51 31.96 4.96 30.81
C LYS A 51 31.98 4.63 29.33
N LEU A 52 33.14 4.79 28.67
CA LEU A 52 33.39 4.25 27.32
C LEU A 52 33.70 2.76 27.44
N LEU A 53 32.82 1.90 26.92
CA LEU A 53 33.02 0.45 26.95
C LEU A 53 33.70 -0.10 25.70
N GLU A 54 33.41 0.49 24.56
CA GLU A 54 33.86 0.01 23.26
C GLU A 54 33.97 1.17 22.27
N GLY A 55 34.87 1.05 21.29
CA GLY A 55 35.06 2.03 20.23
C GLY A 55 35.66 3.35 20.70
N GLN A 56 35.33 4.44 20.00
CA GLN A 56 35.80 5.79 20.31
C GLN A 56 34.62 6.66 20.73
N GLY A 57 34.76 7.36 21.85
CA GLY A 57 33.77 8.30 22.36
C GLY A 57 34.38 9.33 23.29
N ALA A 58 34.16 10.61 23.01
CA ALA A 58 34.60 11.72 23.85
C ALA A 58 33.87 13.01 23.44
N VAL A 59 33.83 13.99 24.34
CA VAL A 59 33.33 15.33 24.03
C VAL A 59 34.27 16.02 23.06
N GLN A 60 33.72 16.63 22.00
CA GLN A 60 34.43 17.47 21.04
C GLN A 60 33.52 18.63 20.64
N GLY A 61 33.93 19.86 20.97
CA GLY A 61 33.20 21.06 20.60
C GLY A 61 31.82 21.17 21.24
N GLY A 62 31.73 20.85 22.54
CA GLY A 62 30.46 20.92 23.28
C GLY A 62 29.48 19.79 22.94
N LYS A 63 29.95 18.67 22.37
CA LYS A 63 29.08 17.54 22.01
C LYS A 63 29.75 16.22 22.30
N LEU A 64 29.00 15.21 22.72
CA LEU A 64 29.51 13.84 22.77
C LEU A 64 29.63 13.27 21.36
N VAL A 65 30.84 12.99 20.92
CA VAL A 65 31.10 12.40 19.60
C VAL A 65 31.45 10.93 19.74
N LEU A 66 30.60 10.06 19.18
CA LEU A 66 30.89 8.63 19.05
C LEU A 66 31.31 8.29 17.62
N ASN A 67 32.32 7.43 17.48
CA ASN A 67 32.83 7.02 16.18
C ASN A 67 33.14 5.52 16.17
N SER A 68 32.54 4.81 15.21
CA SER A 68 32.98 3.49 14.81
C SER A 68 32.88 3.34 13.30
N SER A 69 33.99 3.08 12.63
CA SER A 69 34.00 2.70 11.21
C SER A 69 33.71 1.21 10.99
N SER A 70 33.54 0.42 12.06
CA SER A 70 33.28 -1.01 11.99
C SER A 70 31.79 -1.29 11.97
N THR A 71 31.35 -2.20 11.10
CA THR A 71 29.96 -2.69 11.04
C THR A 71 29.65 -3.72 12.13
N SER A 72 30.67 -4.25 12.82
CA SER A 72 30.56 -5.34 13.80
C SER A 72 31.04 -4.98 15.21
N LYS A 73 31.69 -3.83 15.38
CA LYS A 73 32.22 -3.35 16.66
C LYS A 73 31.73 -1.92 16.93
N PRO A 74 30.63 -1.75 17.66
CA PRO A 74 30.07 -0.43 17.90
C PRO A 74 30.95 0.40 18.85
N ALA A 75 30.78 1.73 18.82
CA ALA A 75 31.23 2.58 19.92
C ALA A 75 30.08 2.74 20.92
N ARG A 76 30.37 2.60 22.23
CA ARG A 76 29.35 2.57 23.29
C ARG A 76 29.78 3.35 24.53
N VAL A 77 28.91 4.25 24.96
CA VAL A 77 29.03 4.98 26.22
C VAL A 77 27.84 4.66 27.12
N ILE A 78 28.12 4.27 28.35
CA ILE A 78 27.11 4.03 29.40
C ILE A 78 27.08 5.21 30.36
N VAL A 79 25.87 5.55 30.78
CA VAL A 79 25.55 6.57 31.76
C VAL A 79 24.87 5.90 32.96
N PRO A 80 25.63 5.58 34.02
CA PRO A 80 25.07 5.01 35.23
C PRO A 80 24.05 5.95 35.87
N LEU A 81 22.91 5.41 36.29
CA LEU A 81 21.89 6.18 37.03
C LEU A 81 22.07 6.00 38.54
N GLU A 82 21.87 7.07 39.31
CA GLU A 82 21.95 7.02 40.78
C GLU A 82 20.75 6.30 41.42
N GLU A 83 19.59 6.38 40.78
CA GLU A 83 18.34 5.72 41.20
C GLU A 83 17.96 4.64 40.19
N ASP A 84 17.43 3.53 40.69
CA ASP A 84 16.95 2.39 39.89
C ASP A 84 15.56 2.68 39.27
N GLU A 85 15.47 3.81 38.56
CA GLU A 85 14.25 4.29 37.91
C GLU A 85 14.07 3.61 36.55
N GLY A 86 12.84 3.18 36.28
CA GLY A 86 12.48 2.42 35.09
C GLY A 86 11.53 3.14 34.15
N ASP A 87 10.84 4.13 34.69
CA ASP A 87 9.81 4.89 34.01
C ASP A 87 10.30 6.32 33.82
N TYR A 88 10.69 6.64 32.58
CA TYR A 88 11.31 7.92 32.25
C TYR A 88 11.07 8.33 30.81
N VAL A 89 11.30 9.63 30.57
CA VAL A 89 11.46 10.22 29.24
C VAL A 89 12.96 10.45 29.04
N PHE A 90 13.55 9.81 28.04
CA PHE A 90 14.95 9.96 27.63
C PHE A 90 15.03 10.64 26.27
N GLU A 91 15.68 11.79 26.21
CA GLU A 91 15.79 12.61 25.01
C GLU A 91 17.24 13.01 24.74
N ALA A 92 17.60 13.08 23.47
CA ALA A 92 18.86 13.67 23.02
C ALA A 92 18.74 14.16 21.58
N ASP A 93 19.53 15.18 21.27
CA ASP A 93 19.78 15.58 19.89
C ASP A 93 20.83 14.68 19.28
N VAL A 94 20.60 14.23 18.05
CA VAL A 94 21.46 13.31 17.32
C VAL A 94 21.76 13.88 15.95
N THR A 95 23.04 13.92 15.59
CA THR A 95 23.51 14.41 14.28
C THR A 95 24.46 13.40 13.66
N PHE A 96 24.09 12.83 12.51
CA PHE A 96 25.00 11.99 11.73
C PHE A 96 26.06 12.86 11.06
N GLN A 97 27.34 12.47 11.18
CA GLN A 97 28.46 13.14 10.51
C GLN A 97 28.99 12.33 9.34
N SER A 98 28.97 11.00 9.46
CA SER A 98 29.32 10.08 8.38
C SER A 98 28.80 8.68 8.69
N ALA A 99 28.49 7.90 7.65
CA ALA A 99 28.23 6.47 7.75
C ALA A 99 28.97 5.73 6.63
N VAL A 100 29.39 4.48 6.86
CA VAL A 100 30.03 3.68 5.81
C VAL A 100 29.03 3.23 4.73
N GLU A 101 27.74 3.14 5.09
CA GLU A 101 26.60 2.88 4.21
C GLU A 101 25.30 3.26 4.95
N ASP A 102 24.18 3.32 4.25
CA ASP A 102 22.91 3.82 4.79
C ASP A 102 22.32 2.92 5.88
N LYS A 103 22.69 1.64 5.87
CA LYS A 103 22.25 0.65 6.87
C LYS A 103 22.90 0.83 8.24
N ARG A 104 23.86 1.75 8.37
CA ARG A 104 24.57 2.04 9.62
C ARG A 104 23.78 2.96 10.51
N TRP A 105 24.01 2.88 11.81
CA TRP A 105 23.04 3.37 12.79
C TRP A 105 23.66 3.96 14.04
N ALA A 106 22.87 4.80 14.68
CA ALA A 106 23.04 5.38 15.98
C ALA A 106 21.87 4.96 16.88
N SER A 107 22.03 4.98 18.20
CA SER A 107 20.93 4.64 19.10
C SER A 107 21.00 5.30 20.46
N LEU A 108 19.82 5.50 21.05
CA LEU A 108 19.64 5.66 22.49
C LEU A 108 19.53 4.27 23.11
N MET A 109 20.39 3.95 24.08
CA MET A 109 20.34 2.72 24.86
C MET A 109 19.64 2.98 26.19
N TYR A 110 18.85 2.04 26.67
CA TYR A 110 18.07 2.21 27.89
C TYR A 110 17.77 0.90 28.59
N ARG A 111 17.56 0.98 29.91
CA ARG A 111 17.37 -0.17 30.82
C ARG A 111 18.53 -1.16 30.75
N ILE A 112 19.74 -0.61 30.70
CA ILE A 112 20.98 -1.35 30.55
C ILE A 112 21.29 -2.07 31.87
N GLN A 113 21.54 -3.37 31.75
CA GLN A 113 21.84 -4.25 32.87
C GLN A 113 23.35 -4.51 32.95
N ASN A 114 23.83 -4.76 34.18
CA ASN A 114 25.22 -5.19 34.45
C ASN A 114 26.29 -4.27 33.84
N GLU A 115 25.99 -2.97 33.73
CA GLU A 115 26.83 -1.97 33.05
C GLU A 115 27.27 -2.38 31.63
N ASN A 116 26.55 -3.28 30.95
CA ASN A 116 26.91 -3.76 29.62
C ASN A 116 25.71 -4.40 28.89
N TYR A 117 25.35 -5.64 29.23
CA TYR A 117 24.25 -6.40 28.63
C TYR A 117 23.45 -7.12 29.72
N PRO A 118 22.16 -7.42 29.49
CA PRO A 118 21.33 -7.01 28.34
C PRO A 118 20.87 -5.54 28.38
N TYR A 119 20.31 -5.05 27.27
CA TYR A 119 19.64 -3.74 27.20
C TYR A 119 18.65 -3.67 26.05
N TYR A 120 17.83 -2.62 26.06
CA TYR A 120 17.06 -2.19 24.90
C TYR A 120 17.69 -0.97 24.24
N GLN A 121 17.40 -0.79 22.96
CA GLN A 121 17.79 0.42 22.24
C GLN A 121 16.71 0.89 21.27
N PHE A 122 16.69 2.21 21.06
CA PHE A 122 16.05 2.85 19.92
C PHE A 122 17.12 3.12 18.87
N ALA A 123 17.22 2.25 17.87
CA ALA A 123 18.19 2.40 16.79
C ALA A 123 17.59 3.12 15.59
N VAL A 124 18.36 4.06 15.07
CA VAL A 124 18.05 4.90 13.92
C VAL A 124 19.17 4.74 12.91
N ARG A 125 18.85 4.24 11.72
CA ARG A 125 19.80 4.14 10.61
C ARG A 125 20.00 5.50 9.94
N ARG A 126 21.12 5.67 9.23
CA ARG A 126 21.29 6.81 8.31
C ARG A 126 20.19 6.78 7.25
N GLY A 127 19.95 5.59 6.68
CA GLY A 127 18.87 5.24 5.78
C GLY A 127 17.53 5.08 6.51
N ALA A 128 17.10 6.08 7.28
CA ALA A 128 15.91 5.98 8.12
C ALA A 128 14.60 5.89 7.32
N SER A 129 14.59 6.29 6.05
CA SER A 129 13.41 6.17 5.18
C SER A 129 13.17 4.76 4.66
N ASP A 130 14.14 3.84 4.79
CA ASP A 130 13.91 2.42 4.51
C ASP A 130 12.81 1.87 5.42
N VAL A 131 12.01 0.91 4.96
CA VAL A 131 10.93 0.27 5.74
C VAL A 131 11.37 -0.33 7.10
N ASN A 132 12.68 -0.52 7.28
CA ASN A 132 13.34 -0.97 8.51
C ASN A 132 14.43 0.00 9.01
N GLY A 133 14.30 1.28 8.68
CA GLY A 133 15.21 2.35 9.04
C GLY A 133 15.27 2.64 10.55
N LEU A 134 14.19 2.29 11.27
CA LEU A 134 14.04 2.47 12.72
C LEU A 134 13.77 1.13 13.40
N GLU A 135 14.37 0.93 14.57
CA GLU A 135 14.29 -0.33 15.29
C GLU A 135 14.13 -0.13 16.80
N PHE A 136 13.16 -0.82 17.40
CA PHE A 136 13.25 -1.22 18.80
C PHE A 136 13.96 -2.58 18.83
N ALA A 137 15.08 -2.63 19.51
CA ALA A 137 15.93 -3.81 19.56
C ALA A 137 16.36 -4.13 20.99
N GLU A 138 16.53 -5.42 21.26
CA GLU A 138 17.12 -5.96 22.48
C GLU A 138 18.50 -6.53 22.14
N ARG A 139 19.51 -6.12 22.89
CA ARG A 139 20.75 -6.87 22.98
C ARG A 139 20.63 -7.86 24.13
N THR A 140 20.52 -9.14 23.80
CA THR A 140 20.26 -10.21 24.77
C THR A 140 21.45 -10.48 25.70
N PRO A 141 21.26 -11.19 26.83
CA PRO A 141 22.36 -11.60 27.71
C PRO A 141 23.43 -12.45 27.01
N ALA A 142 23.04 -13.15 25.93
CA ALA A 142 23.93 -13.97 25.12
C ALA A 142 24.63 -13.19 23.98
N ASP A 143 24.60 -11.85 24.04
CA ASP A 143 25.21 -10.95 23.06
C ASP A 143 24.66 -11.15 21.64
N LYS A 144 23.35 -11.40 21.53
CA LYS A 144 22.62 -11.51 20.26
C LYS A 144 21.60 -10.40 20.12
N TRP A 145 21.42 -9.91 18.89
CA TRP A 145 20.34 -8.97 18.56
C TRP A 145 19.01 -9.70 18.40
N LEU A 146 17.99 -9.18 19.07
CA LEU A 146 16.59 -9.41 18.75
C LEU A 146 16.01 -8.05 18.35
N VAL A 147 15.27 -8.00 17.24
CA VAL A 147 14.65 -6.76 16.75
C VAL A 147 13.16 -7.01 16.60
N PRO A 148 12.40 -6.84 17.70
CA PRO A 148 10.98 -7.18 17.69
C PRO A 148 10.15 -6.23 16.84
N GLU A 149 10.53 -4.95 16.76
CA GLU A 149 9.79 -3.95 16.00
C GLU A 149 10.71 -3.21 15.03
N ARG A 150 10.18 -2.95 13.84
CA ARG A 150 10.83 -2.17 12.79
C ARG A 150 9.83 -1.19 12.21
N ASN A 151 10.25 0.05 12.05
CA ASN A 151 9.51 1.06 11.32
C ASN A 151 10.44 1.90 10.44
N PHE A 152 9.89 2.95 9.85
CA PHE A 152 10.60 3.91 9.01
C PHE A 152 10.30 5.35 9.45
N TYR A 153 11.17 6.27 9.05
CA TYR A 153 10.96 7.70 9.15
C TYR A 153 10.62 8.28 7.78
N THR A 154 10.11 9.51 7.74
CA THR A 154 9.70 10.16 6.48
C THR A 154 10.87 10.57 5.58
N GLU A 155 12.07 10.65 6.13
CA GLU A 155 13.30 10.98 5.41
C GLU A 155 14.50 10.23 5.98
N ASN A 156 15.59 10.21 5.22
CA ASN A 156 16.89 9.76 5.71
C ASN A 156 17.47 10.77 6.71
N MET A 157 18.31 10.29 7.63
CA MET A 157 19.06 11.17 8.52
C MET A 157 20.16 11.87 7.71
N GLU A 158 19.96 13.14 7.41
CA GLU A 158 20.91 13.94 6.65
C GLU A 158 22.18 14.24 7.46
N TYR A 159 23.32 14.32 6.77
CA TYR A 159 24.57 14.67 7.44
C TYR A 159 24.56 16.12 7.91
N GLY A 160 24.93 16.36 9.16
CA GLY A 160 24.96 17.69 9.77
C GLY A 160 23.59 18.26 10.16
N LYS A 161 22.48 17.58 9.83
CA LYS A 161 21.14 17.92 10.29
C LYS A 161 20.88 17.25 11.64
N THR A 162 20.34 18.02 12.58
CA THR A 162 20.06 17.55 13.94
C THR A 162 18.64 17.03 14.05
N TYR A 163 18.49 15.88 14.71
CA TYR A 163 17.22 15.21 14.96
C TYR A 163 17.03 15.00 16.46
N ARG A 164 15.84 15.33 16.97
CA ARG A 164 15.47 15.06 18.37
C ARG A 164 14.96 13.64 18.50
N LEU A 165 15.73 12.77 19.17
CA LEU A 165 15.25 11.44 19.54
C LEU A 165 14.65 11.47 20.94
N LYS A 166 13.53 10.79 21.12
CA LYS A 166 12.89 10.64 22.43
C LYS A 166 12.39 9.21 22.63
N VAL A 167 12.66 8.65 23.80
CA VAL A 167 12.09 7.39 24.29
C VAL A 167 11.29 7.69 25.54
N VAL A 168 10.02 7.29 25.57
CA VAL A 168 9.21 7.25 26.79
C VAL A 168 9.08 5.80 27.21
N ALA A 169 9.68 5.43 28.34
CA ALA A 169 9.58 4.10 28.92
C ALA A 169 8.61 4.15 30.11
N SER A 170 7.65 3.23 30.16
CA SER A 170 6.78 3.05 31.33
C SER A 170 6.30 1.60 31.45
N GLY A 171 6.60 0.95 32.57
CA GLY A 171 6.33 -0.46 32.76
C GLY A 171 6.96 -1.31 31.65
N ASN A 172 6.21 -2.22 31.05
CA ASN A 172 6.69 -3.03 29.91
C ASN A 172 6.66 -2.31 28.56
N ARG A 173 6.25 -1.04 28.52
CA ARG A 173 5.96 -0.32 27.28
C ARG A 173 6.98 0.77 26.99
N VAL A 174 7.25 0.95 25.70
CA VAL A 174 8.08 2.04 25.19
C VAL A 174 7.43 2.71 23.99
N GLN A 175 7.55 4.03 23.95
CA GLN A 175 7.28 4.86 22.78
C GLN A 175 8.55 5.53 22.31
N GLN A 176 8.82 5.51 21.01
CA GLN A 176 10.01 6.09 20.39
C GLN A 176 9.58 7.14 19.38
N TYR A 177 10.26 8.28 19.37
CA TYR A 177 9.92 9.45 18.58
C TYR A 177 11.15 10.01 17.85
N VAL A 178 10.92 10.53 16.64
CA VAL A 178 11.88 11.35 15.90
C VAL A 178 11.22 12.71 15.64
N ASN A 179 11.86 13.80 16.07
CA ASN A 179 11.33 15.17 15.95
C ASN A 179 9.88 15.31 16.45
N GLY A 180 9.54 14.61 17.53
CA GLY A 180 8.20 14.62 18.13
C GLY A 180 7.16 13.73 17.44
N GLN A 181 7.47 13.14 16.27
CA GLN A 181 6.61 12.17 15.60
C GLN A 181 6.77 10.79 16.24
N LEU A 182 5.66 10.17 16.69
CA LEU A 182 5.66 8.80 17.19
C LEU A 182 5.98 7.83 16.04
N VAL A 183 7.05 7.06 16.19
CA VAL A 183 7.52 6.12 15.18
C VAL A 183 7.45 4.67 15.65
N ILE A 184 7.63 4.37 16.94
CA ILE A 184 7.46 3.00 17.46
C ILE A 184 6.69 3.07 18.77
N ASP A 185 5.69 2.22 18.93
CA ASP A 185 4.95 2.00 20.17
C ASP A 185 4.80 0.49 20.38
N THR A 186 5.32 -0.01 21.50
CA THR A 186 5.38 -1.45 21.74
C THR A 186 5.41 -1.77 23.24
N ASP A 187 4.75 -2.86 23.61
CA ASP A 187 4.70 -3.46 24.95
C ASP A 187 5.73 -4.59 25.13
N GLN A 188 6.62 -4.76 24.16
CA GLN A 188 7.65 -5.81 24.12
C GLN A 188 8.91 -5.47 24.95
N ALA A 189 8.88 -4.41 25.76
CA ALA A 189 9.98 -4.00 26.63
C ALA A 189 9.87 -4.55 28.07
N GLY A 190 9.13 -5.65 28.29
CA GLY A 190 8.82 -6.19 29.62
C GLY A 190 9.90 -7.01 30.33
N LYS A 191 10.98 -7.43 29.65
CA LYS A 191 12.03 -8.28 30.29
C LYS A 191 12.88 -7.56 31.33
N TYR A 192 13.12 -6.26 31.11
CA TYR A 192 13.91 -5.39 31.97
C TYR A 192 13.12 -4.12 32.15
N LEU A 193 12.84 -3.73 33.39
CA LEU A 193 11.96 -2.60 33.69
C LEU A 193 12.72 -1.36 34.13
N ASN A 194 13.99 -1.49 34.52
CA ASN A 194 14.87 -0.43 35.01
C ASN A 194 16.30 -0.65 34.52
N GLY A 195 17.23 0.21 34.93
CA GLY A 195 18.66 0.13 34.60
C GLY A 195 19.18 1.36 33.88
N ASP A 196 20.49 1.34 33.60
CA ASP A 196 21.23 2.50 33.10
C ASP A 196 20.79 2.93 31.69
N VAL A 197 21.24 4.11 31.26
CA VAL A 197 21.05 4.61 29.90
C VAL A 197 22.39 4.78 29.18
N GLY A 198 22.36 5.05 27.88
CA GLY A 198 23.59 5.19 27.12
C GLY A 198 23.40 5.55 25.66
N PHE A 199 24.51 5.60 24.95
CA PHE A 199 24.61 5.99 23.56
C PHE A 199 25.47 4.99 22.80
N GLN A 200 25.08 4.70 21.56
CA GLN A 200 25.79 3.75 20.73
C GLN A 200 25.73 4.09 19.25
N THR A 201 26.81 3.81 18.52
CA THR A 201 26.87 3.91 17.05
C THR A 201 27.64 2.73 16.45
N SER A 202 27.26 2.29 15.25
CA SER A 202 27.92 1.19 14.53
C SER A 202 28.08 1.52 13.05
N GLY A 203 29.32 1.57 12.57
CA GLY A 203 29.65 1.97 11.20
C GLY A 203 29.35 3.44 10.88
N SER A 204 29.21 4.28 11.90
CA SER A 204 28.92 5.71 11.77
C SER A 204 29.66 6.56 12.81
N LYS A 205 29.85 7.83 12.45
CA LYS A 205 30.27 8.92 13.34
C LYS A 205 29.06 9.80 13.61
N VAL A 206 28.76 10.00 14.89
CA VAL A 206 27.53 10.64 15.36
C VAL A 206 27.85 11.56 16.53
N GLU A 207 27.19 12.72 16.55
CA GLU A 207 27.23 13.67 17.65
C GLU A 207 25.92 13.58 18.45
N TYR A 208 26.04 13.61 19.77
CA TYR A 208 24.94 13.68 20.72
C TYR A 208 25.05 14.96 21.54
N ASP A 209 23.91 15.59 21.78
CA ASP A 209 23.80 16.89 22.45
C ASP A 209 22.46 17.04 23.17
N ASN A 210 22.29 18.06 24.02
CA ASN A 210 21.06 18.43 24.71
C ASN A 210 20.35 17.22 25.36
N VAL A 211 21.10 16.42 26.12
CA VAL A 211 20.64 15.19 26.74
C VAL A 211 19.76 15.51 27.93
N LYS A 212 18.58 14.88 27.99
CA LYS A 212 17.66 15.04 29.11
C LYS A 212 16.98 13.73 29.47
N LEU A 213 17.03 13.37 30.75
CA LEU A 213 16.32 12.24 31.33
C LEU A 213 15.46 12.73 32.48
N THR A 214 14.15 12.49 32.41
CA THR A 214 13.21 12.86 33.48
C THR A 214 12.34 11.68 33.85
N THR A 215 12.03 11.52 35.13
CA THR A 215 11.05 10.52 35.60
C THR A 215 9.70 10.68 34.89
N PHE A 216 9.00 9.58 34.65
CA PHE A 216 7.68 9.56 34.05
C PHE A 216 6.69 8.91 35.01
N LYS A 217 5.65 9.65 35.40
CA LYS A 217 4.60 9.18 36.35
C LYS A 217 3.20 9.17 35.74
N GLY A 218 3.12 9.25 34.40
CA GLY A 218 1.86 9.21 33.67
C GLY A 218 1.48 7.79 33.26
N GLU A 219 0.24 7.61 32.80
CA GLU A 219 -0.12 6.44 32.01
C GLU A 219 0.13 6.76 30.54
N LEU A 220 0.77 5.83 29.82
CA LEU A 220 0.85 5.94 28.37
C LEU A 220 -0.55 5.67 27.78
N PRO A 221 -1.04 6.49 26.82
CA PRO A 221 -2.33 6.25 26.15
C PRO A 221 -2.32 4.85 25.55
N PRO A 222 -3.38 4.02 25.53
CA PRO A 222 -3.31 2.61 25.09
C PRO A 222 -2.42 2.39 23.85
N VAL A 223 -1.66 1.28 23.81
CA VAL A 223 -0.89 0.92 22.59
C VAL A 223 -1.87 0.98 21.45
N ASP A 224 -1.51 1.69 20.38
CA ASP A 224 -2.29 1.74 19.14
C ASP A 224 -2.27 0.35 18.47
N GLY A 225 -2.90 -0.63 19.13
CA GLY A 225 -3.37 -1.86 18.53
C GLY A 225 -4.63 -1.62 17.70
N GLU A 226 -5.16 -0.38 17.70
CA GLU A 226 -6.47 -0.02 17.16
C GLU A 226 -6.41 0.73 15.81
N GLY A 227 -5.26 1.29 15.42
CA GLY A 227 -5.14 2.03 14.16
C GLY A 227 -5.08 1.15 12.90
N ALA A 228 -4.69 -0.12 13.05
CA ALA A 228 -4.65 -1.08 11.94
C ALA A 228 -6.00 -1.78 11.80
N LEU A 229 -6.94 -1.11 11.14
CA LEU A 229 -8.30 -1.59 10.95
C LEU A 229 -8.39 -2.49 9.72
N LEU A 230 -8.88 -3.73 9.89
CA LEU A 230 -9.36 -4.56 8.77
C LEU A 230 -10.87 -4.73 8.94
N PRO A 231 -11.69 -3.88 8.29
CA PRO A 231 -13.13 -3.99 8.36
C PRO A 231 -13.62 -5.35 7.84
N GLN A 232 -14.71 -5.83 8.42
CA GLN A 232 -15.42 -7.00 7.93
C GLN A 232 -16.01 -6.71 6.54
N GLU A 233 -15.87 -7.68 5.64
CA GLU A 233 -16.49 -7.67 4.32
C GLU A 233 -17.61 -8.70 4.21
N ALA A 234 -18.48 -8.48 3.23
CA ALA A 234 -19.51 -9.43 2.84
C ALA A 234 -18.89 -10.80 2.51
N GLN A 235 -19.52 -11.86 3.03
CA GLN A 235 -19.14 -13.21 2.64
C GLN A 235 -19.40 -13.41 1.15
N THR A 236 -18.43 -13.99 0.45
CA THR A 236 -18.54 -14.21 -0.98
C THR A 236 -17.69 -15.38 -1.43
N SER A 237 -18.19 -16.05 -2.45
CA SER A 237 -17.55 -17.13 -3.17
C SER A 237 -16.81 -16.64 -4.43
N MET A 238 -16.88 -15.33 -4.71
CA MET A 238 -16.16 -14.68 -5.79
C MET A 238 -14.69 -14.46 -5.41
N ILE A 239 -13.82 -14.59 -6.39
CA ILE A 239 -12.43 -14.18 -6.32
C ILE A 239 -12.36 -12.70 -6.70
N ASN A 240 -11.58 -11.92 -5.94
CA ASN A 240 -11.48 -10.47 -6.12
C ASN A 240 -12.83 -9.75 -6.07
N ALA A 241 -13.73 -10.15 -5.17
CA ALA A 241 -14.95 -9.41 -4.94
C ALA A 241 -14.64 -7.93 -4.62
N PRO A 242 -15.37 -6.97 -5.20
CA PRO A 242 -15.18 -5.56 -4.89
C PRO A 242 -15.40 -5.30 -3.41
N THR A 243 -14.67 -4.35 -2.84
CA THR A 243 -14.99 -3.88 -1.50
C THR A 243 -16.29 -3.06 -1.53
N ILE A 244 -17.15 -3.17 -0.50
CA ILE A 244 -18.39 -2.39 -0.44
C ILE A 244 -18.14 -1.13 0.39
N ILE A 245 -18.50 0.03 -0.16
CA ILE A 245 -18.41 1.34 0.47
C ILE A 245 -19.83 1.90 0.63
N ASN A 246 -20.17 2.32 1.85
CA ASN A 246 -21.44 3.03 2.05
C ASN A 246 -21.40 4.38 1.34
N GLY A 247 -22.43 4.68 0.56
CA GLY A 247 -22.65 5.97 -0.06
C GLY A 247 -23.05 7.05 0.95
N GLU A 248 -23.08 8.30 0.48
CA GLU A 248 -23.30 9.49 1.30
C GLU A 248 -24.66 9.52 2.02
N ASN A 249 -25.65 8.81 1.47
CA ASN A 249 -27.02 8.80 2.02
C ASN A 249 -27.26 7.67 3.02
N VAL A 250 -26.21 6.98 3.49
CA VAL A 250 -26.29 5.91 4.47
C VAL A 250 -25.97 6.47 5.86
N ASP A 251 -26.99 6.66 6.68
CA ASP A 251 -26.86 7.24 8.03
C ASP A 251 -26.09 6.34 9.02
N VAL A 252 -26.30 5.03 8.94
CA VAL A 252 -25.66 4.02 9.77
C VAL A 252 -24.96 3.04 8.84
N PRO A 253 -23.61 3.01 8.83
CA PRO A 253 -22.84 2.07 8.02
C PRO A 253 -23.29 0.62 8.22
N HIS A 254 -23.45 -0.12 7.12
CA HIS A 254 -23.72 -1.55 7.20
C HIS A 254 -22.49 -2.31 7.74
N ASP A 255 -22.69 -3.39 8.49
CA ASP A 255 -21.59 -4.12 9.17
C ASP A 255 -20.59 -4.73 8.18
N GLU A 256 -21.06 -5.13 7.00
CA GLU A 256 -20.26 -5.78 5.94
C GLU A 256 -19.63 -4.84 4.90
N THR A 257 -19.66 -3.52 5.12
CA THR A 257 -18.90 -2.56 4.29
C THR A 257 -17.53 -2.26 4.90
N ALA A 258 -16.53 -2.00 4.06
CA ALA A 258 -15.22 -1.59 4.55
C ALA A 258 -15.16 -0.10 4.94
N SER A 259 -15.81 0.73 4.14
CA SER A 259 -15.62 2.18 4.16
C SER A 259 -16.95 2.92 4.18
N ALA A 260 -16.92 4.21 4.54
CA ALA A 260 -18.08 5.10 4.47
C ALA A 260 -17.70 6.42 3.80
N LEU A 261 -18.43 6.76 2.73
CA LEU A 261 -18.29 8.02 2.01
C LEU A 261 -18.98 9.15 2.77
N ILE A 262 -18.24 10.24 2.98
CA ILE A 262 -18.66 11.39 3.78
C ILE A 262 -18.43 12.62 2.92
N LYS A 263 -19.51 13.24 2.45
CA LYS A 263 -19.44 14.54 1.83
C LYS A 263 -19.10 15.59 2.88
N VAL A 264 -17.95 16.23 2.70
CA VAL A 264 -17.44 17.27 3.58
C VAL A 264 -17.81 18.64 3.05
N ASP A 265 -18.46 19.44 3.88
CA ASP A 265 -18.91 20.81 3.59
C ASP A 265 -18.74 21.70 4.86
N GLY A 266 -19.14 22.98 4.77
CA GLY A 266 -19.15 23.91 5.91
C GLY A 266 -18.10 25.01 5.81
N ASP A 267 -17.51 25.40 6.94
CA ASP A 267 -16.41 26.37 7.06
C ASP A 267 -15.39 25.91 8.11
N SER A 268 -14.24 26.58 8.20
CA SER A 268 -13.11 26.20 9.08
C SER A 268 -13.47 26.08 10.57
N GLY A 269 -14.59 26.66 11.02
CA GLY A 269 -15.07 26.55 12.40
C GLY A 269 -16.24 25.58 12.61
N ASN A 270 -16.83 25.07 11.53
CA ASN A 270 -18.06 24.27 11.55
C ASN A 270 -18.08 23.27 10.39
N LEU A 271 -17.15 22.32 10.41
CA LEU A 271 -17.06 21.24 9.42
C LEU A 271 -18.27 20.31 9.52
N LYS A 272 -18.86 20.01 8.37
CA LYS A 272 -19.99 19.09 8.22
C LYS A 272 -19.60 17.85 7.43
N GLY A 273 -20.10 16.70 7.84
CA GLY A 273 -20.04 15.43 7.12
C GLY A 273 -21.45 14.88 6.90
N ASN A 274 -21.87 14.72 5.64
CA ASN A 274 -23.25 14.33 5.26
C ASN A 274 -24.32 15.18 5.99
N GLY A 275 -24.09 16.49 6.11
CA GLY A 275 -24.96 17.45 6.78
C GLY A 275 -24.91 17.45 8.32
N LYS A 276 -24.15 16.55 8.96
CA LYS A 276 -23.97 16.46 10.42
C LYS A 276 -22.62 17.04 10.83
N ASP A 277 -22.38 17.24 12.13
CA ASP A 277 -21.06 17.62 12.64
C ASP A 277 -19.98 16.57 12.27
N LEU A 278 -18.92 16.99 11.57
CA LEU A 278 -17.91 16.06 11.04
C LEU A 278 -17.18 15.31 12.15
N ARG A 279 -16.85 15.98 13.27
CA ARG A 279 -16.17 15.35 14.42
C ARG A 279 -16.98 14.18 14.96
N SER A 280 -18.28 14.38 15.14
CA SER A 280 -19.21 13.35 15.63
C SER A 280 -19.32 12.17 14.65
N VAL A 281 -19.35 12.43 13.34
CA VAL A 281 -19.36 11.38 12.31
C VAL A 281 -18.06 10.56 12.37
N LEU A 282 -16.91 11.22 12.36
CA LEU A 282 -15.60 10.57 12.42
C LEU A 282 -15.41 9.73 13.69
N MET A 283 -15.82 10.23 14.86
CA MET A 283 -15.78 9.45 16.11
C MET A 283 -16.66 8.20 16.06
N THR A 284 -17.78 8.23 15.34
CA THR A 284 -18.66 7.07 15.17
C THR A 284 -17.99 5.97 14.34
N LEU A 285 -17.17 6.35 13.36
CA LEU A 285 -16.49 5.43 12.43
C LEU A 285 -15.14 4.93 12.94
N LYS A 286 -14.46 5.70 13.80
CA LYS A 286 -13.12 5.40 14.31
C LYS A 286 -13.04 3.95 14.83
N GLY A 287 -12.07 3.18 14.32
CA GLY A 287 -11.84 1.78 14.68
C GLY A 287 -12.88 0.79 14.13
N LYS A 288 -13.83 1.23 13.29
CA LYS A 288 -14.90 0.37 12.74
C LYS A 288 -14.97 0.39 11.22
N LYS A 289 -14.81 1.56 10.60
CA LYS A 289 -14.87 1.75 9.14
C LYS A 289 -13.78 2.73 8.72
N ILE A 290 -13.33 2.61 7.47
CA ILE A 290 -12.39 3.56 6.86
C ILE A 290 -13.19 4.78 6.38
N PRO A 291 -12.93 6.00 6.89
CA PRO A 291 -13.59 7.20 6.39
C PRO A 291 -13.07 7.54 4.98
N VAL A 292 -13.98 7.95 4.10
CA VAL A 292 -13.68 8.45 2.75
C VAL A 292 -14.28 9.83 2.64
N LEU A 293 -13.44 10.86 2.71
CA LEU A 293 -13.86 12.26 2.75
C LEU A 293 -13.98 12.82 1.33
N HIS A 294 -15.19 13.02 0.86
CA HIS A 294 -15.45 13.67 -0.43
C HIS A 294 -15.47 15.18 -0.25
N MET A 295 -14.46 15.85 -0.81
CA MET A 295 -14.22 17.29 -0.66
C MET A 295 -14.26 17.99 -2.03
N GLU A 296 -15.17 18.94 -2.18
CA GLU A 296 -15.27 19.76 -3.41
C GLU A 296 -15.12 21.27 -3.16
N LYS A 297 -15.04 21.66 -1.88
CA LYS A 297 -14.87 23.03 -1.46
C LYS A 297 -13.44 23.26 -0.97
N ASP A 298 -12.73 24.12 -1.69
CA ASP A 298 -11.39 24.62 -1.34
C ASP A 298 -11.38 25.43 -0.02
N GLY A 299 -10.24 25.42 0.67
CA GLY A 299 -10.00 26.16 1.92
C GLY A 299 -10.43 25.43 3.20
N LEU A 300 -10.76 24.13 3.11
CA LEU A 300 -11.09 23.30 4.27
C LEU A 300 -9.96 22.35 4.68
N GLU A 301 -8.90 22.24 3.90
CA GLU A 301 -7.83 21.25 3.97
C GLU A 301 -7.14 21.26 5.34
N GLU A 302 -6.65 22.43 5.77
CA GLU A 302 -6.00 22.59 7.08
C GLU A 302 -6.93 22.23 8.25
N SER A 303 -8.20 22.61 8.15
CA SER A 303 -9.19 22.35 9.21
C SER A 303 -9.55 20.87 9.30
N VAL A 304 -9.68 20.21 8.15
CA VAL A 304 -9.95 18.77 8.06
C VAL A 304 -8.75 17.96 8.57
N VAL A 305 -7.53 18.29 8.10
CA VAL A 305 -6.30 17.61 8.55
C VAL A 305 -6.06 17.85 10.04
N GLY A 306 -6.28 19.07 10.53
CA GLY A 306 -6.23 19.39 11.96
C GLY A 306 -7.20 18.53 12.78
N LEU A 307 -8.45 18.37 12.32
CA LEU A 307 -9.43 17.52 12.98
C LEU A 307 -9.04 16.03 12.95
N LEU A 308 -8.51 15.53 11.84
CA LEU A 308 -8.03 14.15 11.73
C LEU A 308 -6.89 13.88 12.71
N ASN A 309 -5.94 14.81 12.83
CA ASN A 309 -4.84 14.74 13.79
C ASN A 309 -5.34 14.78 15.23
N ASP A 310 -6.25 15.70 15.56
CA ASP A 310 -6.91 15.79 16.88
C ASP A 310 -7.61 14.50 17.30
N LEU A 311 -8.20 13.80 16.33
CA LEU A 311 -8.89 12.52 16.55
C LEU A 311 -7.98 11.30 16.41
N SER A 312 -6.71 11.51 16.02
CA SER A 312 -5.74 10.45 15.71
C SER A 312 -6.28 9.45 14.67
N ILE A 313 -6.90 9.97 13.60
CA ILE A 313 -7.37 9.19 12.47
C ILE A 313 -6.35 9.32 11.34
N SER A 314 -5.59 8.26 11.10
CA SER A 314 -4.57 8.20 10.03
C SER A 314 -4.97 7.33 8.85
N ASP A 315 -5.95 6.45 9.04
CA ASP A 315 -6.41 5.51 8.02
C ASP A 315 -7.68 6.06 7.35
N VAL A 316 -7.47 6.97 6.40
CA VAL A 316 -8.53 7.77 5.75
C VAL A 316 -8.19 8.03 4.28
N HIS A 317 -9.23 8.15 3.46
CA HIS A 317 -9.12 8.67 2.09
C HIS A 317 -9.70 10.07 2.00
N VAL A 318 -9.12 10.90 1.14
CA VAL A 318 -9.72 12.14 0.66
C VAL A 318 -9.92 11.99 -0.84
N VAL A 319 -11.16 12.23 -1.29
CA VAL A 319 -11.54 12.15 -2.69
C VAL A 319 -12.10 13.46 -3.19
N SER A 320 -11.75 13.84 -4.41
CA SER A 320 -12.20 15.10 -5.02
C SER A 320 -12.14 15.01 -6.55
N SER A 321 -12.99 15.77 -7.22
CA SER A 321 -12.88 16.05 -8.65
C SER A 321 -11.75 17.04 -8.97
N GLN A 322 -11.20 17.70 -7.94
CA GLN A 322 -10.15 18.72 -8.05
C GLN A 322 -8.84 18.19 -7.45
N THR A 323 -7.84 17.94 -8.30
CA THR A 323 -6.54 17.41 -7.86
C THR A 323 -5.85 18.32 -6.84
N GLY A 324 -6.01 19.64 -6.97
CA GLY A 324 -5.42 20.61 -6.03
C GLY A 324 -5.87 20.46 -4.58
N ILE A 325 -7.12 20.04 -4.33
CA ILE A 325 -7.60 19.74 -2.97
C ILE A 325 -6.89 18.49 -2.42
N ILE A 326 -6.75 17.47 -3.27
CA ILE A 326 -6.07 16.22 -2.90
C ILE A 326 -4.60 16.50 -2.57
N GLU A 327 -3.90 17.18 -3.47
CA GLU A 327 -2.50 17.59 -3.33
C GLU A 327 -2.29 18.39 -2.04
N ALA A 328 -3.10 19.43 -1.78
CA ALA A 328 -3.00 20.24 -0.57
C ALA A 328 -3.20 19.43 0.72
N VAL A 329 -4.11 18.45 0.73
CA VAL A 329 -4.28 17.58 1.90
C VAL A 329 -3.09 16.65 2.08
N LYS A 330 -2.53 16.09 1.00
CA LYS A 330 -1.34 15.23 1.07
C LYS A 330 -0.09 16.00 1.52
N ASP A 331 0.07 17.24 1.07
CA ASP A 331 1.15 18.13 1.53
C ASP A 331 1.08 18.37 3.05
N LEU A 332 -0.12 18.53 3.59
CA LEU A 332 -0.35 18.69 5.03
C LEU A 332 -0.17 17.36 5.80
N ASN A 333 -0.53 16.23 5.21
CA ASN A 333 -0.36 14.91 5.80
C ASN A 333 -0.19 13.81 4.72
N PRO A 334 1.05 13.39 4.41
CA PRO A 334 1.32 12.45 3.32
C PRO A 334 0.84 11.01 3.60
N ARG A 335 0.34 10.72 4.81
CA ARG A 335 -0.29 9.43 5.14
C ARG A 335 -1.74 9.33 4.65
N ILE A 336 -2.39 10.46 4.34
CA ILE A 336 -3.75 10.46 3.82
C ILE A 336 -3.72 9.99 2.37
N ARG A 337 -4.58 9.04 2.04
CA ARG A 337 -4.68 8.52 0.67
C ARG A 337 -5.57 9.45 -0.17
N GLY A 338 -5.09 9.80 -1.35
CA GLY A 338 -5.90 10.52 -2.34
C GLY A 338 -6.86 9.59 -3.09
N GLY A 339 -7.79 10.18 -3.83
CA GLY A 339 -8.67 9.50 -4.77
C GLY A 339 -9.33 10.49 -5.71
N LEU A 340 -9.24 10.26 -7.01
CA LEU A 340 -9.89 11.14 -7.98
C LEU A 340 -11.39 10.83 -8.03
N TYR A 341 -12.26 11.84 -8.05
CA TYR A 341 -13.69 11.67 -8.34
C TYR A 341 -13.98 12.13 -9.77
N TYR A 342 -14.38 11.20 -10.64
CA TYR A 342 -14.72 11.50 -12.03
C TYR A 342 -16.22 11.81 -12.16
N ASP A 343 -16.58 13.08 -12.37
CA ASP A 343 -17.96 13.56 -12.34
C ASP A 343 -18.60 13.77 -13.73
N GLN A 344 -17.87 13.41 -14.80
CA GLN A 344 -18.32 13.66 -16.17
C GLN A 344 -19.33 12.60 -16.66
N ARG A 345 -20.16 12.99 -17.64
CA ARG A 345 -21.26 12.16 -18.17
C ARG A 345 -20.87 11.18 -19.28
N HIS A 346 -19.61 11.17 -19.67
CA HIS A 346 -19.07 10.30 -20.71
C HIS A 346 -17.63 9.93 -20.34
N LEU A 347 -17.14 8.82 -20.87
CA LEU A 347 -15.78 8.35 -20.65
C LEU A 347 -15.22 7.86 -21.99
N ASN A 348 -14.39 8.68 -22.62
CA ASN A 348 -13.72 8.37 -23.88
C ASN A 348 -12.20 8.13 -23.67
N LYS A 349 -11.45 7.82 -24.74
CA LYS A 349 -10.00 7.54 -24.64
C LYS A 349 -9.17 8.73 -24.14
N HIS A 350 -9.55 9.96 -24.48
CA HIS A 350 -8.90 11.16 -23.95
C HIS A 350 -9.12 11.28 -22.45
N ASP A 351 -10.36 11.02 -21.99
CA ASP A 351 -10.72 11.07 -20.57
C ASP A 351 -9.96 10.01 -19.78
N LEU A 352 -9.88 8.77 -20.28
CA LEU A 352 -9.11 7.68 -19.65
C LEU A 352 -7.63 8.05 -19.47
N LYS A 353 -7.01 8.63 -20.51
CA LYS A 353 -5.62 9.11 -20.42
C LYS A 353 -5.47 10.22 -19.40
N LYS A 354 -6.42 11.16 -19.37
CA LYS A 354 -6.42 12.26 -18.40
C LYS A 354 -6.59 11.74 -16.96
N ILE A 355 -7.48 10.79 -16.73
CA ILE A 355 -7.68 10.14 -15.42
C ILE A 355 -6.36 9.53 -14.93
N VAL A 356 -5.65 8.77 -15.77
CA VAL A 356 -4.36 8.18 -15.39
C VAL A 356 -3.35 9.24 -15.00
N GLN A 357 -3.24 10.31 -15.79
CA GLN A 357 -2.33 11.42 -15.51
C GLN A 357 -2.68 12.12 -14.20
N ASP A 358 -3.96 12.44 -13.99
CA ASP A 358 -4.43 13.14 -12.80
C ASP A 358 -4.24 12.26 -11.55
N VAL A 359 -4.61 10.97 -11.61
CA VAL A 359 -4.48 10.02 -10.48
C VAL A 359 -3.04 9.87 -10.01
N HIS A 360 -2.07 9.74 -10.93
CA HIS A 360 -0.67 9.56 -10.56
C HIS A 360 -0.04 10.89 -10.10
N LYS A 361 -0.33 12.01 -10.77
CA LYS A 361 0.18 13.33 -10.37
C LYS A 361 -0.34 13.81 -9.01
N SER A 362 -1.58 13.49 -8.68
CA SER A 362 -2.17 13.78 -7.36
C SER A 362 -1.97 12.64 -6.36
N GLU A 363 -1.09 11.69 -6.67
CA GLU A 363 -0.68 10.58 -5.81
C GLU A 363 -1.86 9.81 -5.17
N SER A 364 -2.91 9.60 -5.95
CA SER A 364 -4.22 9.11 -5.49
C SER A 364 -4.39 7.61 -5.65
N LYS A 365 -3.67 6.97 -6.59
CA LYS A 365 -3.72 5.53 -6.95
C LYS A 365 -5.10 4.94 -7.30
N MET A 366 -6.20 5.65 -7.04
CA MET A 366 -7.56 5.20 -7.30
C MET A 366 -8.45 6.32 -7.85
N VAL A 367 -9.52 5.92 -8.53
CA VAL A 367 -10.56 6.82 -9.06
C VAL A 367 -11.96 6.27 -8.76
N MET A 368 -12.89 7.16 -8.42
CA MET A 368 -14.32 6.89 -8.36
C MET A 368 -14.98 7.27 -9.68
N ILE A 369 -15.73 6.36 -10.30
CA ILE A 369 -16.37 6.59 -11.59
C ILE A 369 -17.86 6.17 -11.53
N PRO A 370 -18.80 7.00 -12.01
CA PRO A 370 -20.20 6.63 -12.15
C PRO A 370 -20.40 5.36 -12.98
N GLN A 371 -21.21 4.46 -12.45
CA GLN A 371 -21.51 3.15 -13.02
C GLN A 371 -21.99 3.22 -14.49
N ASN A 372 -22.75 4.24 -14.84
CA ASN A 372 -23.35 4.41 -16.17
C ASN A 372 -22.38 4.86 -17.28
N VAL A 373 -21.15 5.26 -16.94
CA VAL A 373 -20.12 5.63 -17.93
C VAL A 373 -18.97 4.62 -17.99
N LEU A 374 -18.91 3.69 -17.03
CA LEU A 374 -17.90 2.64 -17.00
C LEU A 374 -18.10 1.63 -18.13
N THR A 375 -16.98 1.13 -18.64
CA THR A 375 -16.93 0.07 -19.66
C THR A 375 -15.81 -0.90 -19.34
N GLU A 376 -15.88 -2.12 -19.85
CA GLU A 376 -14.83 -3.12 -19.70
C GLU A 376 -13.49 -2.67 -20.28
N GLU A 377 -13.49 -2.01 -21.45
CA GLU A 377 -12.27 -1.47 -22.06
C GLU A 377 -11.65 -0.38 -21.16
N GLY A 378 -12.48 0.47 -20.55
CA GLY A 378 -12.03 1.48 -19.60
C GLY A 378 -11.44 0.86 -18.32
N MET A 379 -12.10 -0.15 -17.75
CA MET A 379 -11.61 -0.90 -16.60
C MET A 379 -10.24 -1.53 -16.88
N TYR A 380 -10.12 -2.27 -17.98
CA TYR A 380 -8.87 -2.89 -18.39
C TYR A 380 -7.75 -1.85 -18.62
N TYR A 381 -8.08 -0.70 -19.24
CA TYR A 381 -7.12 0.37 -19.49
C TYR A 381 -6.55 0.96 -18.19
N LEU A 382 -7.42 1.22 -17.20
CA LEU A 382 -7.06 1.81 -15.91
C LEU A 382 -6.27 0.84 -15.03
N HIS A 383 -6.73 -0.41 -14.91
CA HIS A 383 -6.06 -1.46 -14.16
C HIS A 383 -4.63 -1.69 -14.65
N ASN A 384 -4.43 -1.80 -15.97
CA ASN A 384 -3.10 -1.95 -16.56
C ASN A 384 -2.14 -0.78 -16.27
N ARG A 385 -2.67 0.39 -15.93
CA ARG A 385 -1.89 1.58 -15.55
C ARG A 385 -1.86 1.80 -14.03
N MET A 386 -2.11 0.74 -13.26
CA MET A 386 -2.05 0.71 -11.81
C MET A 386 -3.02 1.70 -11.14
N VAL A 387 -4.21 1.89 -11.73
CA VAL A 387 -5.29 2.71 -11.17
C VAL A 387 -6.44 1.82 -10.71
N ALA A 388 -6.71 1.78 -9.40
CA ALA A 388 -7.90 1.11 -8.87
C ALA A 388 -9.17 1.90 -9.20
N VAL A 389 -10.29 1.22 -9.44
CA VAL A 389 -11.55 1.84 -9.81
C VAL A 389 -12.65 1.47 -8.83
N TRP A 390 -13.26 2.48 -8.22
CA TRP A 390 -14.47 2.32 -7.43
C TRP A 390 -15.68 2.80 -8.24
N GLY A 391 -16.60 1.89 -8.53
CA GLY A 391 -17.84 2.19 -9.23
C GLY A 391 -18.85 2.86 -8.31
N VAL A 392 -19.35 4.04 -8.69
CA VAL A 392 -20.38 4.76 -7.95
C VAL A 392 -21.76 4.41 -8.53
N GLY A 393 -22.59 3.75 -7.73
CA GLY A 393 -23.88 3.21 -8.14
C GLY A 393 -24.23 1.95 -7.35
N GLY A 394 -24.85 0.95 -8.00
CA GLY A 394 -25.22 -0.28 -7.29
C GLY A 394 -26.41 -0.10 -6.34
N ASP A 395 -27.27 0.89 -6.59
CA ASP A 395 -28.48 1.15 -5.80
C ASP A 395 -29.64 0.21 -6.16
N THR A 396 -29.46 -0.61 -7.20
CA THR A 396 -30.37 -1.69 -7.60
C THR A 396 -29.59 -2.98 -7.82
N MET A 397 -30.27 -4.13 -7.66
CA MET A 397 -29.65 -5.45 -7.89
C MET A 397 -29.00 -5.55 -9.29
N ALA A 398 -29.66 -5.03 -10.32
CA ALA A 398 -29.13 -5.04 -11.69
C ALA A 398 -27.82 -4.24 -11.81
N SER A 399 -27.81 -3.00 -11.31
CA SER A 399 -26.59 -2.16 -11.34
C SER A 399 -25.45 -2.72 -10.49
N THR A 400 -25.77 -3.45 -9.40
CA THR A 400 -24.78 -4.13 -8.58
C THR A 400 -24.10 -5.26 -9.34
N HIS A 401 -24.87 -6.13 -9.98
CA HIS A 401 -24.30 -7.19 -10.84
C HIS A 401 -23.48 -6.60 -11.99
N GLU A 402 -23.95 -5.52 -12.62
CA GLU A 402 -23.19 -4.83 -13.66
C GLU A 402 -21.82 -4.36 -13.17
N LEU A 403 -21.73 -3.75 -11.97
CA LEU A 403 -20.43 -3.36 -11.39
C LEU A 403 -19.54 -4.57 -11.06
N ILE A 404 -20.11 -5.66 -10.56
CA ILE A 404 -19.37 -6.90 -10.30
C ILE A 404 -18.76 -7.44 -11.59
N HIS A 405 -19.54 -7.50 -12.68
CA HIS A 405 -19.09 -8.03 -13.97
C HIS A 405 -18.19 -7.07 -14.76
N LEU A 406 -18.25 -5.77 -14.48
CA LEU A 406 -17.23 -4.81 -14.93
C LEU A 406 -15.87 -5.05 -14.24
N GLY A 407 -15.86 -5.74 -13.09
CA GLY A 407 -14.65 -6.05 -12.34
C GLY A 407 -14.09 -4.86 -11.57
N VAL A 408 -14.96 -3.97 -11.04
CA VAL A 408 -14.52 -2.84 -10.20
C VAL A 408 -13.86 -3.33 -8.91
N ASP A 409 -12.93 -2.54 -8.35
CA ASP A 409 -12.25 -2.86 -7.09
C ASP A 409 -13.09 -2.48 -5.86
N GLY A 410 -14.06 -1.58 -6.05
CA GLY A 410 -15.01 -1.17 -5.02
C GLY A 410 -16.36 -0.73 -5.57
N ILE A 411 -17.41 -0.91 -4.78
CA ILE A 411 -18.78 -0.47 -5.07
C ILE A 411 -19.19 0.57 -4.03
N VAL A 412 -19.38 1.82 -4.46
CA VAL A 412 -19.92 2.91 -3.63
C VAL A 412 -21.43 2.99 -3.86
N THR A 413 -22.22 2.55 -2.87
CA THR A 413 -23.68 2.36 -3.02
C THR A 413 -24.46 2.92 -1.83
N ASN A 414 -25.67 3.44 -2.09
CA ASN A 414 -26.63 3.81 -1.05
C ASN A 414 -27.51 2.62 -0.60
N ALA A 415 -27.33 1.44 -1.21
CA ALA A 415 -28.04 0.20 -0.89
C ALA A 415 -27.06 -0.97 -0.64
N PRO A 416 -26.18 -0.87 0.38
CA PRO A 416 -25.16 -1.88 0.66
C PRO A 416 -25.73 -3.29 0.89
N GLU A 417 -26.95 -3.41 1.40
CA GLU A 417 -27.65 -4.68 1.59
C GLU A 417 -27.91 -5.42 0.26
N LEU A 418 -28.07 -4.69 -0.85
CA LEU A 418 -28.21 -5.30 -2.18
C LEU A 418 -26.87 -5.84 -2.68
N ALA A 419 -25.78 -5.13 -2.41
CA ALA A 419 -24.42 -5.60 -2.73
C ALA A 419 -24.07 -6.88 -1.95
N VAL A 420 -24.32 -6.89 -0.64
CA VAL A 420 -24.18 -8.08 0.21
C VAL A 420 -25.02 -9.24 -0.33
N LYS A 421 -26.30 -9.00 -0.66
CA LYS A 421 -27.18 -10.03 -1.22
C LYS A 421 -26.66 -10.56 -2.56
N ALA A 422 -26.18 -9.69 -3.45
CA ALA A 422 -25.63 -10.09 -4.75
C ALA A 422 -24.37 -10.97 -4.59
N PHE A 423 -23.50 -10.66 -3.62
CA PHE A 423 -22.26 -11.41 -3.40
C PHE A 423 -22.49 -12.87 -3.03
N GLY A 424 -23.62 -13.16 -2.35
CA GLY A 424 -24.04 -14.51 -1.99
C GLY A 424 -24.72 -15.30 -3.13
N GLN A 425 -24.84 -14.74 -4.33
CA GLN A 425 -25.48 -15.41 -5.48
C GLN A 425 -24.51 -16.15 -6.38
N TYR A 426 -23.20 -15.96 -6.21
CA TYR A 426 -22.19 -16.56 -7.07
C TYR A 426 -21.70 -17.90 -6.52
N PRO A 427 -21.46 -18.92 -7.37
CA PRO A 427 -20.83 -20.18 -6.97
C PRO A 427 -19.40 -19.99 -6.46
N ASP A 428 -18.89 -21.01 -5.76
CA ASP A 428 -17.48 -21.08 -5.30
C ASP A 428 -16.48 -20.91 -6.45
N GLN A 429 -15.37 -20.24 -6.16
CA GLN A 429 -14.28 -20.00 -7.11
C GLN A 429 -14.73 -19.28 -8.38
N THR A 430 -15.70 -18.35 -8.26
CA THR A 430 -16.13 -17.53 -9.38
C THR A 430 -15.14 -16.40 -9.63
N ILE A 431 -14.54 -16.36 -10.81
CA ILE A 431 -13.71 -15.25 -11.28
C ILE A 431 -14.63 -14.20 -11.90
N VAL A 432 -14.70 -13.03 -11.27
CA VAL A 432 -15.42 -11.86 -11.81
C VAL A 432 -14.46 -10.83 -12.42
N GLN A 433 -13.18 -10.92 -12.06
CA GLN A 433 -12.09 -10.12 -12.61
C GLN A 433 -10.91 -11.06 -12.87
N ARG A 434 -10.52 -11.23 -14.15
CA ARG A 434 -9.30 -11.99 -14.48
C ARG A 434 -8.07 -11.26 -13.89
N PRO A 435 -7.13 -12.00 -13.27
CA PRO A 435 -5.85 -11.44 -12.82
C PRO A 435 -5.05 -10.84 -13.97
N MET A 436 -4.43 -9.68 -13.74
CA MET A 436 -3.50 -9.04 -14.68
C MET A 436 -2.14 -9.74 -14.64
N VAL A 437 -1.79 -10.43 -15.71
CA VAL A 437 -0.59 -11.26 -15.72
C VAL A 437 0.61 -10.47 -16.22
N ALA A 438 1.65 -10.37 -15.39
CA ALA A 438 2.97 -9.91 -15.81
C ALA A 438 3.86 -11.11 -16.19
N ALA A 439 4.33 -11.10 -17.43
CA ALA A 439 5.30 -12.02 -17.98
C ALA A 439 6.71 -11.65 -17.48
N HIS A 440 7.21 -12.37 -16.47
CA HIS A 440 8.50 -12.10 -15.83
C HIS A 440 9.64 -12.28 -16.83
N ARG A 441 10.37 -11.21 -17.17
CA ARG A 441 11.47 -11.22 -18.15
C ARG A 441 11.07 -11.79 -19.51
N GLY A 442 9.79 -11.65 -19.89
CA GLY A 442 9.17 -12.44 -20.95
C GLY A 442 8.59 -13.74 -20.40
N VAL A 443 8.98 -14.89 -20.95
CA VAL A 443 8.46 -16.20 -20.50
C VAL A 443 9.62 -17.20 -20.38
N PRO A 444 10.45 -17.10 -19.33
CA PRO A 444 11.65 -17.92 -19.15
C PRO A 444 11.37 -19.41 -18.98
N SER A 445 10.11 -19.83 -18.84
CA SER A 445 9.74 -21.24 -18.95
C SER A 445 9.72 -21.77 -20.39
N LEU A 446 9.68 -20.90 -21.41
CA LEU A 446 9.49 -21.28 -22.82
C LEU A 446 10.51 -20.64 -23.80
N ALA A 447 11.10 -19.50 -23.44
CA ALA A 447 12.04 -18.74 -24.27
C ALA A 447 13.11 -18.05 -23.40
N PRO A 448 14.29 -17.69 -23.94
CA PRO A 448 15.36 -17.06 -23.16
C PRO A 448 14.89 -15.75 -22.52
N GLU A 449 15.15 -15.60 -21.22
CA GLU A 449 14.76 -14.42 -20.43
C GLU A 449 15.40 -13.15 -20.98
N ASN A 450 14.70 -12.02 -20.86
CA ASN A 450 15.18 -10.70 -21.26
C ASN A 450 15.67 -10.62 -22.73
N THR A 451 14.98 -11.30 -23.65
CA THR A 451 15.24 -11.26 -25.11
C THR A 451 13.98 -10.86 -25.88
N LEU A 452 14.14 -10.32 -27.09
CA LEU A 452 12.99 -9.99 -27.95
C LEU A 452 12.16 -11.24 -28.29
N ALA A 453 12.78 -12.42 -28.45
CA ALA A 453 12.06 -13.68 -28.62
C ALA A 453 11.15 -13.99 -27.41
N GLY A 454 11.68 -13.90 -26.19
CA GLY A 454 10.92 -14.14 -24.97
C GLY A 454 9.76 -13.16 -24.80
N TYR A 455 9.97 -11.88 -25.12
CA TYR A 455 8.92 -10.88 -25.03
C TYR A 455 7.84 -11.02 -26.10
N ARG A 456 8.20 -11.35 -27.34
CA ARG A 456 7.22 -11.62 -28.40
C ARG A 456 6.32 -12.79 -28.01
N LEU A 457 6.91 -13.87 -27.49
CA LEU A 457 6.15 -15.01 -27.00
C LEU A 457 5.23 -14.63 -25.82
N ALA A 458 5.70 -13.80 -24.88
CA ALA A 458 4.85 -13.28 -23.80
C ALA A 458 3.61 -12.53 -24.33
N TYR A 459 3.81 -11.67 -25.32
CA TYR A 459 2.74 -10.93 -25.96
C TYR A 459 1.74 -11.86 -26.68
N GLU A 460 2.25 -12.85 -27.43
CA GLU A 460 1.45 -13.87 -28.12
C GLU A 460 0.63 -14.72 -27.15
N LEU A 461 1.18 -15.05 -25.98
CA LEU A 461 0.47 -15.77 -24.90
C LEU A 461 -0.53 -14.91 -24.13
N GLY A 462 -0.66 -13.62 -24.49
CA GLY A 462 -1.66 -12.73 -23.92
C GLY A 462 -1.27 -12.08 -22.59
N ALA A 463 0.02 -12.00 -22.25
CA ALA A 463 0.48 -11.36 -21.01
C ALA A 463 0.09 -9.88 -20.95
N ASP A 464 -0.69 -9.45 -19.96
CA ASP A 464 -1.17 -8.07 -19.76
C ASP A 464 -0.02 -7.07 -19.64
N GLN A 465 1.01 -7.46 -18.90
CA GLN A 465 2.27 -6.75 -18.80
C GLN A 465 3.45 -7.65 -19.18
N ILE A 466 4.51 -7.06 -19.71
CA ILE A 466 5.80 -7.74 -19.91
C ILE A 466 6.80 -7.07 -19.00
N GLU A 467 7.38 -7.85 -18.10
CA GLU A 467 8.35 -7.37 -17.14
C GLU A 467 9.79 -7.49 -17.69
N THR A 468 10.66 -6.55 -17.35
CA THR A 468 12.04 -6.45 -17.83
C THR A 468 12.97 -5.83 -16.81
N ASP A 469 14.26 -6.14 -16.90
CA ASP A 469 15.31 -5.56 -16.05
C ASP A 469 16.20 -4.58 -16.83
N VAL A 470 16.37 -3.34 -16.36
CA VAL A 470 17.22 -2.33 -17.01
C VAL A 470 18.53 -2.11 -16.23
N GLN A 471 19.64 -2.17 -16.96
CA GLN A 471 20.99 -1.86 -16.48
C GLN A 471 21.76 -0.98 -17.48
N ARG A 472 22.88 -0.40 -17.06
CA ARG A 472 23.73 0.47 -17.87
C ARG A 472 25.08 -0.17 -18.21
N THR A 473 25.49 -0.07 -19.47
CA THR A 473 26.80 -0.50 -19.97
C THR A 473 27.91 0.49 -19.60
N LYS A 474 29.17 0.09 -19.79
CA LYS A 474 30.35 0.93 -19.56
C LYS A 474 30.33 2.27 -20.32
N ASP A 475 29.82 2.23 -21.55
CA ASP A 475 29.70 3.37 -22.46
C ASP A 475 28.33 4.10 -22.34
N GLY A 476 27.55 3.79 -21.31
CA GLY A 476 26.37 4.57 -20.93
C GLY A 476 25.07 4.22 -21.64
N HIS A 477 24.98 3.07 -22.32
CA HIS A 477 23.76 2.62 -22.96
C HIS A 477 22.90 1.79 -22.00
N LEU A 478 21.57 1.93 -22.07
CA LEU A 478 20.66 1.06 -21.35
C LEU A 478 20.46 -0.26 -22.09
N VAL A 479 20.67 -1.36 -21.39
CA VAL A 479 20.48 -2.73 -21.86
C VAL A 479 19.56 -3.49 -20.93
N VAL A 480 18.97 -4.53 -21.48
CA VAL A 480 17.94 -5.33 -20.83
C VAL A 480 18.53 -6.67 -20.39
N ILE A 481 18.82 -6.80 -19.10
CA ILE A 481 19.45 -7.98 -18.50
C ILE A 481 19.29 -7.97 -16.97
N HIS A 482 18.98 -9.12 -16.37
CA HIS A 482 18.71 -9.23 -14.94
C HIS A 482 19.97 -9.19 -14.06
N ASP A 483 20.93 -10.06 -14.35
CA ASP A 483 22.11 -10.27 -13.51
C ASP A 483 23.11 -9.11 -13.69
N GLU A 484 23.88 -8.77 -12.66
CA GLU A 484 24.97 -7.79 -12.78
C GLU A 484 26.07 -8.24 -13.76
N THR A 485 26.06 -9.52 -14.16
CA THR A 485 27.01 -10.15 -15.06
C THR A 485 26.31 -10.86 -16.22
N VAL A 486 26.96 -10.93 -17.38
CA VAL A 486 26.41 -11.60 -18.57
C VAL A 486 26.52 -13.12 -18.53
N ASP A 487 27.22 -13.66 -17.52
CA ASP A 487 27.67 -15.06 -17.44
C ASP A 487 26.55 -16.09 -17.47
N ARG A 488 25.42 -15.85 -16.79
CA ARG A 488 24.37 -16.88 -16.67
C ARG A 488 23.58 -17.04 -17.96
N THR A 489 23.21 -15.95 -18.61
CA THR A 489 22.22 -15.93 -19.71
C THR A 489 22.87 -15.81 -21.09
N THR A 490 24.16 -15.52 -21.18
CA THR A 490 24.85 -15.37 -22.47
C THR A 490 26.05 -16.29 -22.61
N ASN A 491 26.62 -16.42 -23.80
CA ASN A 491 27.89 -17.12 -24.03
C ASN A 491 29.17 -16.33 -23.62
N GLY A 492 29.03 -15.14 -23.03
CA GLY A 492 30.14 -14.31 -22.55
C GLY A 492 30.38 -14.41 -21.05
N THR A 493 31.30 -13.58 -20.55
CA THR A 493 31.62 -13.45 -19.12
C THR A 493 31.92 -11.99 -18.75
N GLY A 494 31.58 -11.56 -17.53
CA GLY A 494 31.95 -10.24 -17.01
C GLY A 494 30.76 -9.39 -16.59
N ALA A 495 31.03 -8.32 -15.85
CA ALA A 495 29.99 -7.41 -15.36
C ALA A 495 29.45 -6.52 -16.49
N VAL A 496 28.14 -6.29 -16.50
CA VAL A 496 27.45 -5.43 -17.50
C VAL A 496 28.07 -4.03 -17.54
N LYS A 497 28.33 -3.45 -16.37
CA LYS A 497 28.95 -2.13 -16.21
C LYS A 497 30.39 -2.02 -16.74
N ASP A 498 31.07 -3.15 -16.97
CA ASP A 498 32.45 -3.19 -17.44
C ASP A 498 32.56 -3.46 -18.96
N LEU A 499 31.43 -3.77 -19.62
CA LEU A 499 31.34 -4.05 -21.05
C LEU A 499 30.67 -2.89 -21.79
N THR A 500 31.14 -2.59 -23.00
CA THR A 500 30.49 -1.66 -23.93
C THR A 500 29.25 -2.28 -24.56
N LEU A 501 28.35 -1.46 -25.10
CA LEU A 501 27.19 -1.96 -25.84
C LEU A 501 27.61 -2.90 -26.98
N ALA A 502 28.68 -2.55 -27.71
CA ALA A 502 29.18 -3.37 -28.81
C ALA A 502 29.65 -4.76 -28.35
N GLU A 503 30.33 -4.84 -27.20
CA GLU A 503 30.77 -6.11 -26.61
C GLU A 503 29.58 -6.95 -26.15
N ILE A 504 28.61 -6.37 -25.45
CA ILE A 504 27.40 -7.08 -24.99
C ILE A 504 26.57 -7.56 -26.19
N ARG A 505 26.40 -6.74 -27.23
CA ARG A 505 25.66 -7.08 -28.45
C ARG A 505 26.32 -8.19 -29.27
N ALA A 506 27.61 -8.43 -29.11
CA ALA A 506 28.29 -9.52 -29.78
C ALA A 506 27.91 -10.89 -29.19
N LEU A 507 27.50 -10.92 -27.92
CA LEU A 507 27.12 -12.13 -27.20
C LEU A 507 25.83 -12.76 -27.75
N ASP A 508 25.66 -14.04 -27.44
CA ASP A 508 24.45 -14.81 -27.74
C ASP A 508 23.70 -15.07 -26.43
N ALA A 509 22.51 -14.47 -26.30
CA ALA A 509 21.63 -14.55 -25.15
C ALA A 509 20.59 -15.68 -25.24
N GLY A 510 20.57 -16.44 -26.35
CA GLY A 510 19.61 -17.53 -26.56
C GLY A 510 20.21 -18.92 -26.51
N ILE A 511 21.47 -19.08 -26.92
CA ILE A 511 22.11 -20.41 -27.08
C ILE A 511 22.20 -21.22 -25.77
N LYS A 512 22.26 -20.56 -24.61
CA LYS A 512 22.24 -21.23 -23.30
C LYS A 512 20.87 -21.76 -22.91
N PHE A 513 19.81 -21.24 -23.52
CA PHE A 513 18.44 -21.68 -23.27
C PHE A 513 18.10 -22.89 -24.14
N ASP A 514 18.20 -22.74 -25.47
CA ASP A 514 17.95 -23.80 -26.46
C ASP A 514 18.59 -23.39 -27.79
N GLU A 515 19.11 -24.37 -28.55
CA GLU A 515 19.76 -24.13 -29.84
C GLU A 515 18.84 -23.41 -30.85
N LYS A 516 17.52 -23.59 -30.76
CA LYS A 516 16.55 -22.89 -31.62
C LYS A 516 16.54 -21.36 -31.45
N PHE A 517 17.07 -20.85 -30.34
CA PHE A 517 17.22 -19.41 -30.07
C PHE A 517 18.65 -18.90 -30.30
N ALA A 518 19.53 -19.70 -30.90
CA ALA A 518 20.88 -19.28 -31.25
C ALA A 518 20.85 -17.97 -32.06
N GLY A 519 21.68 -17.02 -31.66
CA GLY A 519 21.82 -15.71 -32.28
C GLY A 519 20.97 -14.60 -31.63
N GLU A 520 20.07 -14.93 -30.69
CA GLU A 520 19.37 -13.91 -29.89
C GLU A 520 20.36 -13.01 -29.17
N LYS A 521 20.02 -11.71 -29.10
CA LYS A 521 20.90 -10.67 -28.55
C LYS A 521 20.34 -10.15 -27.24
N VAL A 522 21.22 -9.65 -26.38
CA VAL A 522 20.82 -8.77 -25.28
C VAL A 522 20.23 -7.49 -25.91
N PRO A 523 18.94 -7.18 -25.69
CA PRO A 523 18.33 -5.98 -26.25
C PRO A 523 18.84 -4.72 -25.56
N THR A 524 18.88 -3.62 -26.31
CA THR A 524 18.85 -2.28 -25.69
C THR A 524 17.45 -2.00 -25.15
N PHE A 525 17.34 -1.13 -24.15
CA PHE A 525 16.04 -0.70 -23.64
C PHE A 525 15.19 -0.06 -24.75
N LYS A 526 15.80 0.75 -25.60
CA LYS A 526 15.18 1.32 -26.80
C LYS A 526 14.61 0.27 -27.77
N GLU A 527 15.36 -0.80 -28.09
CA GLU A 527 14.85 -1.89 -28.94
C GLU A 527 13.61 -2.56 -28.32
N TYR A 528 13.63 -2.77 -27.00
CA TYR A 528 12.49 -3.32 -26.26
C TYR A 528 11.27 -2.39 -26.32
N LEU A 529 11.42 -1.09 -26.07
CA LEU A 529 10.35 -0.11 -26.21
C LEU A 529 9.74 -0.13 -27.63
N GLN A 530 10.61 -0.06 -28.66
CA GLN A 530 10.18 -0.02 -30.06
C GLN A 530 9.45 -1.30 -30.50
N GLU A 531 9.82 -2.47 -29.97
CA GLU A 531 9.13 -3.73 -30.27
C GLU A 531 7.66 -3.72 -29.82
N PHE A 532 7.32 -3.02 -28.74
CA PHE A 532 5.98 -3.02 -28.17
C PHE A 532 5.20 -1.72 -28.31
N LYS A 533 5.82 -0.67 -28.86
CA LYS A 533 5.18 0.63 -29.08
C LYS A 533 3.86 0.51 -29.84
N GLY A 534 2.78 0.94 -29.20
CA GLY A 534 1.43 0.93 -29.78
C GLY A 534 0.74 -0.44 -29.78
N LYS A 535 1.39 -1.50 -29.26
CA LYS A 535 0.73 -2.78 -28.98
C LYS A 535 -0.04 -2.67 -27.66
N ASN A 536 -1.15 -3.39 -27.56
CA ASN A 536 -1.98 -3.40 -26.34
C ASN A 536 -1.35 -4.27 -25.24
N VAL A 537 -0.23 -3.82 -24.66
CA VAL A 537 0.52 -4.45 -23.56
C VAL A 537 1.29 -3.39 -22.79
N MET A 538 1.35 -3.50 -21.46
CA MET A 538 2.17 -2.60 -20.65
C MET A 538 3.57 -3.17 -20.45
N LEU A 539 4.56 -2.28 -20.32
CA LEU A 539 5.93 -2.66 -20.02
C LEU A 539 6.22 -2.37 -18.56
N LEU A 540 6.45 -3.41 -17.77
CA LEU A 540 6.80 -3.31 -16.36
C LEU A 540 8.33 -3.32 -16.23
N VAL A 541 8.93 -2.17 -15.98
CA VAL A 541 10.39 -1.97 -16.09
C VAL A 541 11.01 -1.91 -14.70
N GLU A 542 11.81 -2.92 -14.34
CA GLU A 542 12.62 -2.93 -13.13
C GLU A 542 13.92 -2.13 -13.33
N LEU A 543 14.17 -1.15 -12.46
CA LEU A 543 15.43 -0.42 -12.37
C LEU A 543 16.39 -1.15 -11.42
N LYS A 544 17.45 -1.78 -11.98
CA LYS A 544 18.40 -2.61 -11.23
C LYS A 544 19.58 -1.87 -10.62
N ALA A 545 19.74 -0.60 -10.93
CA ALA A 545 20.86 0.22 -10.50
C ALA A 545 20.37 1.63 -10.18
N HIS A 546 21.10 2.34 -9.32
CA HIS A 546 20.92 3.78 -9.14
C HIS A 546 21.44 4.55 -10.37
N ASP A 547 21.03 5.81 -10.51
CA ASP A 547 21.46 6.77 -11.55
C ASP A 547 21.06 6.39 -12.98
N VAL A 548 20.10 5.47 -13.14
CA VAL A 548 19.51 5.08 -14.44
C VAL A 548 18.14 5.70 -14.69
N GLU A 549 17.51 6.29 -13.67
CA GLU A 549 16.13 6.81 -13.66
C GLU A 549 15.93 7.84 -14.77
N GLU A 550 16.79 8.87 -14.81
CA GLU A 550 16.68 9.98 -15.75
C GLU A 550 16.83 9.51 -17.20
N GLN A 551 17.80 8.64 -17.48
CA GLN A 551 18.01 8.10 -18.82
C GLN A 551 16.84 7.20 -19.24
N THR A 552 16.36 6.32 -18.35
CA THR A 552 15.22 5.43 -18.64
C THR A 552 13.98 6.25 -18.97
N ILE A 553 13.65 7.25 -18.13
CA ILE A 553 12.51 8.14 -18.35
C ILE A 553 12.68 8.95 -19.65
N GLN A 554 13.89 9.41 -19.95
CA GLN A 554 14.16 10.14 -21.18
C GLN A 554 13.94 9.26 -22.42
N GLU A 555 14.42 8.00 -22.43
CA GLU A 555 14.18 7.07 -23.53
C GLU A 555 12.67 6.74 -23.69
N ILE A 556 11.93 6.61 -22.59
CA ILE A 556 10.45 6.43 -22.62
C ILE A 556 9.76 7.67 -23.23
N LYS A 557 10.18 8.88 -22.83
CA LYS A 557 9.64 10.16 -23.34
C LYS A 557 9.93 10.31 -24.84
N GLU A 558 11.16 10.07 -25.26
CA GLU A 558 11.58 10.14 -26.67
C GLU A 558 10.84 9.14 -27.54
N GLU A 559 10.56 7.94 -27.03
CA GLU A 559 9.74 6.95 -27.72
C GLU A 559 8.24 7.21 -27.58
N GLY A 560 7.80 8.22 -26.84
CA GLY A 560 6.38 8.58 -26.69
C GLY A 560 5.56 7.51 -25.96
N MET A 561 6.20 6.76 -25.05
CA MET A 561 5.62 5.59 -24.37
C MET A 561 5.23 5.85 -22.91
N MET A 562 5.09 7.12 -22.49
CA MET A 562 4.71 7.50 -21.13
C MET A 562 3.37 6.92 -20.64
N ASP A 563 2.51 6.48 -21.56
CA ASP A 563 1.22 5.85 -21.22
C ASP A 563 1.27 4.30 -21.32
N GLN A 564 2.44 3.71 -21.59
CA GLN A 564 2.61 2.27 -21.83
C GLN A 564 3.68 1.63 -20.92
N VAL A 565 4.18 2.36 -19.91
CA VAL A 565 5.25 1.90 -19.01
C VAL A 565 4.83 2.04 -17.55
N VAL A 566 5.19 1.05 -16.74
CA VAL A 566 5.14 1.07 -15.28
C VAL A 566 6.58 0.85 -14.80
N LEU A 567 7.07 1.67 -13.86
CA LEU A 567 8.40 1.51 -13.29
C LEU A 567 8.33 0.72 -11.98
N GLN A 568 9.36 -0.06 -11.66
CA GLN A 568 9.52 -0.67 -10.34
C GLN A 568 10.99 -0.79 -9.93
N SER A 569 11.26 -0.87 -8.62
CA SER A 569 12.62 -1.11 -8.12
C SER A 569 12.63 -1.62 -6.69
N PHE A 570 13.69 -2.32 -6.30
CA PHE A 570 14.02 -2.59 -4.89
C PHE A 570 14.62 -1.38 -4.17
N TYR A 571 15.00 -0.34 -4.92
CA TYR A 571 15.55 0.91 -4.40
C TYR A 571 14.44 1.94 -4.28
N LEU A 572 14.02 2.26 -3.06
CA LEU A 572 12.93 3.22 -2.84
C LEU A 572 13.31 4.62 -3.36
N ASP A 573 14.56 5.03 -3.16
CA ASP A 573 15.11 6.30 -3.64
C ASP A 573 15.06 6.40 -5.18
N SER A 574 15.28 5.30 -5.89
CA SER A 574 15.09 5.22 -7.35
C SER A 574 13.63 5.48 -7.74
N MET A 575 12.67 4.96 -6.97
CA MET A 575 11.25 5.21 -7.19
C MET A 575 10.84 6.64 -6.86
N GLN A 576 11.31 7.18 -5.73
CA GLN A 576 11.09 8.59 -5.36
C GLN A 576 11.64 9.52 -6.44
N ARG A 577 12.86 9.26 -6.92
CA ARG A 577 13.48 10.02 -8.01
C ARG A 577 12.68 9.92 -9.31
N SER A 578 12.13 8.74 -9.60
CA SER A 578 11.28 8.54 -10.78
C SER A 578 9.98 9.35 -10.69
N ASN A 579 9.35 9.38 -9.50
CA ASN A 579 8.15 10.18 -9.24
C ASN A 579 8.42 11.69 -9.41
N GLU A 580 9.59 12.19 -8.98
CA GLU A 580 10.00 13.59 -9.21
C GLU A 580 10.16 13.92 -10.72
N LEU A 581 10.73 13.00 -11.49
CA LEU A 581 11.08 13.21 -12.90
C LEU A 581 9.90 12.99 -13.86
N ALA A 582 8.94 12.17 -13.47
CA ALA A 582 7.79 11.77 -14.26
C ALA A 582 6.62 11.31 -13.37
N PRO A 583 5.95 12.24 -12.66
CA PRO A 583 4.85 11.90 -11.73
C PRO A 583 3.63 11.28 -12.43
N GLU A 584 3.53 11.33 -13.76
CA GLU A 584 2.51 10.60 -14.52
C GLU A 584 2.77 9.10 -14.70
N LEU A 585 4.00 8.62 -14.43
CA LEU A 585 4.32 7.19 -14.54
C LEU A 585 3.97 6.46 -13.25
N PRO A 586 3.20 5.36 -13.32
CA PRO A 586 3.00 4.51 -12.15
C PRO A 586 4.32 3.86 -11.71
N GLY A 587 4.54 3.83 -10.40
CA GLY A 587 5.71 3.26 -9.75
C GLY A 587 5.39 2.17 -8.72
N GLY A 588 6.21 1.12 -8.66
CA GLY A 588 6.10 0.04 -7.68
C GLY A 588 7.38 -0.23 -6.89
N TYR A 589 7.26 -0.41 -5.57
CA TYR A 589 8.38 -0.77 -4.70
C TYR A 589 8.44 -2.30 -4.50
N LEU A 590 9.55 -2.89 -4.90
CA LEU A 590 9.82 -4.33 -4.78
C LEU A 590 10.39 -4.65 -3.39
N PHE A 591 9.85 -5.69 -2.74
CA PHE A 591 10.38 -6.13 -1.45
C PHE A 591 10.15 -7.62 -1.14
N SER A 592 10.93 -8.11 -0.19
CA SER A 592 10.71 -9.40 0.46
C SER A 592 10.77 -9.22 1.97
N SER A 593 9.79 -9.79 2.67
CA SER A 593 9.72 -9.79 4.13
C SER A 593 9.15 -11.12 4.65
N ALA A 594 9.42 -11.42 5.92
CA ALA A 594 8.75 -12.51 6.60
C ALA A 594 7.25 -12.19 6.80
N VAL A 595 6.42 -13.23 6.80
CA VAL A 595 5.00 -13.12 7.15
C VAL A 595 4.87 -13.12 8.68
N PRO A 596 4.20 -12.14 9.30
CA PRO A 596 3.97 -12.13 10.74
C PRO A 596 3.12 -13.31 11.22
N GLY A 597 3.36 -13.76 12.46
CA GLY A 597 2.78 -15.00 12.98
C GLY A 597 1.34 -14.85 13.47
N THR A 598 1.02 -13.73 14.13
CA THR A 598 -0.32 -13.45 14.67
C THR A 598 -1.12 -12.51 13.79
N LEU A 599 -2.46 -12.55 13.88
CA LEU A 599 -3.33 -11.63 13.15
C LEU A 599 -3.01 -10.15 13.46
N GLN A 600 -2.80 -9.82 14.74
CA GLN A 600 -2.49 -8.45 15.15
C GLN A 600 -1.20 -7.93 14.51
N GLU A 601 -0.13 -8.72 14.52
CA GLU A 601 1.14 -8.35 13.87
C GLU A 601 0.99 -8.23 12.35
N LYS A 602 0.19 -9.12 11.73
CA LYS A 602 -0.14 -9.04 10.30
C LYS A 602 -0.84 -7.74 9.94
N LEU A 603 -1.81 -7.30 10.73
CA LEU A 603 -2.53 -6.04 10.52
C LEU A 603 -1.62 -4.83 10.73
N LYS A 604 -0.83 -4.83 11.82
CA LYS A 604 0.18 -3.79 12.07
C LYS A 604 1.17 -3.68 10.91
N ASN A 605 1.66 -4.81 10.40
CA ASN A 605 2.56 -4.84 9.25
C ASN A 605 1.87 -4.38 7.96
N ALA A 606 0.62 -4.78 7.72
CA ALA A 606 -0.15 -4.36 6.55
C ALA A 606 -0.37 -2.84 6.54
N LYS A 607 -0.78 -2.26 7.68
CA LYS A 607 -0.89 -0.81 7.85
C LYS A 607 0.43 -0.12 7.55
N LYS A 608 1.52 -0.56 8.19
CA LYS A 608 2.85 0.01 8.00
C LYS A 608 3.25 0.03 6.52
N LEU A 609 3.06 -1.08 5.81
CA LEU A 609 3.42 -1.19 4.40
C LEU A 609 2.54 -0.30 3.52
N VAL A 610 1.22 -0.23 3.77
CA VAL A 610 0.33 0.67 3.01
C VAL A 610 0.63 2.14 3.28
N ASP A 611 0.91 2.52 4.53
CA ASP A 611 1.36 3.87 4.88
C ASP A 611 2.67 4.19 4.13
N TYR A 612 3.61 3.24 4.08
CA TYR A 612 4.87 3.37 3.34
C TYR A 612 4.64 3.57 1.83
N GLY A 613 3.76 2.77 1.21
CA GLY A 613 3.41 2.94 -0.20
C GLY A 613 2.72 4.28 -0.48
N THR A 614 1.85 4.73 0.43
CA THR A 614 1.10 5.99 0.31
C THR A 614 2.01 7.22 0.39
N ILE A 615 2.93 7.25 1.36
CA ILE A 615 3.87 8.35 1.57
C ILE A 615 4.84 8.48 0.40
N ASN A 616 5.25 7.37 -0.19
CA ASN A 616 6.26 7.36 -1.25
C ASN A 616 5.66 7.32 -2.66
N ASP A 617 4.34 7.41 -2.78
CA ASP A 617 3.59 7.29 -4.03
C ASP A 617 3.96 6.05 -4.88
N VAL A 618 4.00 4.88 -4.24
CA VAL A 618 4.33 3.60 -4.90
C VAL A 618 3.31 2.51 -4.59
N THR A 619 3.12 1.59 -5.55
CA THR A 619 2.49 0.30 -5.27
C THR A 619 3.46 -0.62 -4.53
N LEU A 620 2.96 -1.69 -3.92
CA LEU A 620 3.74 -2.59 -3.07
C LEU A 620 3.89 -3.96 -3.72
N ASN A 621 5.04 -4.21 -4.34
CA ASN A 621 5.28 -5.37 -5.19
C ASN A 621 6.14 -6.41 -4.45
N SER A 622 5.52 -7.21 -3.59
CA SER A 622 6.24 -8.18 -2.78
C SER A 622 6.59 -9.49 -3.50
N SER A 623 7.58 -10.22 -2.98
CA SER A 623 7.67 -11.65 -3.28
C SER A 623 6.41 -12.40 -2.77
N TYR A 624 5.98 -13.48 -3.44
CA TYR A 624 4.74 -14.20 -3.12
C TYR A 624 4.81 -14.90 -1.77
N GLY A 625 6.02 -15.25 -1.31
CA GLY A 625 6.26 -15.79 0.03
C GLY A 625 6.06 -14.75 1.15
N SER A 626 6.03 -13.46 0.81
CA SER A 626 5.73 -12.36 1.73
C SER A 626 4.24 -12.00 1.75
N LEU A 627 3.44 -12.57 0.84
CA LEU A 627 2.01 -12.32 0.76
C LEU A 627 1.21 -13.18 1.73
N TYR A 628 0.23 -12.54 2.38
CA TYR A 628 -0.77 -13.18 3.21
C TYR A 628 -2.14 -12.56 2.95
N LYS A 629 -3.20 -13.35 3.15
CA LYS A 629 -4.59 -12.98 2.85
C LYS A 629 -4.96 -11.61 3.42
N GLU A 630 -4.60 -11.37 4.68
CA GLU A 630 -4.94 -10.13 5.37
C GLU A 630 -4.27 -8.91 4.72
N PHE A 631 -3.05 -9.02 4.19
CA PHE A 631 -2.39 -7.92 3.48
C PHE A 631 -3.03 -7.62 2.13
N ILE A 632 -3.37 -8.67 1.37
CA ILE A 632 -4.07 -8.55 0.08
C ILE A 632 -5.41 -7.83 0.29
N GLN A 633 -6.19 -8.29 1.28
CA GLN A 633 -7.46 -7.67 1.64
C GLN A 633 -7.27 -6.21 2.11
N TYR A 634 -6.25 -5.95 2.92
CA TYR A 634 -5.95 -4.62 3.43
C TYR A 634 -5.63 -3.60 2.32
N MET A 635 -4.87 -4.02 1.30
CA MET A 635 -4.59 -3.20 0.10
C MET A 635 -5.83 -2.97 -0.75
N ARG A 636 -6.61 -4.04 -1.03
CA ARG A 636 -7.85 -3.96 -1.83
C ARG A 636 -8.85 -2.97 -1.25
N GLN A 637 -9.12 -3.06 0.05
CA GLN A 637 -10.04 -2.15 0.75
C GLN A 637 -9.63 -0.68 0.67
N ARG A 638 -8.36 -0.40 0.32
CA ARG A 638 -7.80 0.94 0.23
C ARG A 638 -7.53 1.39 -1.21
N GLY A 639 -7.94 0.60 -2.21
CA GLY A 639 -7.79 0.95 -3.62
C GLY A 639 -6.33 0.91 -4.08
N MET A 640 -5.50 0.03 -3.53
CA MET A 640 -4.11 -0.13 -3.93
C MET A 640 -3.93 -1.41 -4.75
N LEU A 641 -3.69 -1.28 -6.06
CA LEU A 641 -3.28 -2.38 -6.93
C LEU A 641 -1.79 -2.68 -6.76
N SER A 642 -1.37 -3.90 -7.08
CA SER A 642 0.02 -4.35 -6.92
C SER A 642 0.34 -5.56 -7.79
N MET A 643 1.63 -5.69 -8.12
CA MET A 643 2.18 -6.80 -8.91
C MET A 643 3.16 -7.61 -8.05
N HIS A 644 2.90 -8.91 -7.82
CA HIS A 644 3.67 -9.73 -6.88
C HIS A 644 4.40 -10.89 -7.57
N TRP A 645 5.62 -11.21 -7.12
CA TRP A 645 6.57 -12.04 -7.87
C TRP A 645 7.22 -13.16 -7.03
N THR A 646 7.94 -14.12 -7.60
CA THR A 646 7.63 -14.71 -8.91
C THR A 646 6.92 -16.01 -8.64
N PHE A 647 5.73 -16.18 -9.21
CA PHE A 647 5.02 -17.45 -9.16
C PHE A 647 5.67 -18.44 -10.13
N ARG A 648 6.12 -19.59 -9.63
CA ARG A 648 6.76 -20.67 -10.41
C ARG A 648 6.13 -22.04 -10.18
N ALA A 649 5.05 -22.10 -9.43
CA ALA A 649 4.27 -23.32 -9.21
C ALA A 649 2.78 -22.95 -9.17
N GLU A 650 1.94 -23.82 -9.72
CA GLU A 650 0.49 -23.61 -9.78
C GLU A 650 -0.17 -23.52 -8.39
N PRO A 651 0.12 -24.40 -7.40
CA PRO A 651 -0.56 -24.34 -6.10
C PRO A 651 -0.42 -23.00 -5.35
N PRO A 652 0.79 -22.44 -5.11
CA PRO A 652 0.89 -21.15 -4.43
C PRO A 652 0.28 -20.01 -5.24
N PHE A 653 0.20 -20.14 -6.57
CA PHE A 653 -0.49 -19.16 -7.41
C PHE A 653 -2.01 -19.25 -7.20
N ALA A 654 -2.59 -20.45 -7.33
CA ALA A 654 -4.02 -20.68 -7.09
C ALA A 654 -4.45 -20.22 -5.70
N ASP A 655 -3.66 -20.52 -4.66
CA ASP A 655 -3.93 -20.09 -3.28
C ASP A 655 -3.96 -18.56 -3.16
N LYS A 656 -3.02 -17.84 -3.78
CA LYS A 656 -3.02 -16.38 -3.75
C LYS A 656 -4.13 -15.75 -4.58
N LEU A 657 -4.54 -16.37 -5.69
CA LEU A 657 -5.74 -15.94 -6.40
C LEU A 657 -6.97 -16.03 -5.51
N LYS A 658 -7.18 -17.15 -4.79
CA LYS A 658 -8.30 -17.28 -3.83
C LYS A 658 -8.23 -16.26 -2.69
N ASP A 659 -7.03 -15.87 -2.26
CA ASP A 659 -6.84 -14.81 -1.26
C ASP A 659 -7.17 -13.40 -1.79
N GLY A 660 -7.29 -13.23 -3.11
CA GLY A 660 -7.63 -11.97 -3.76
C GLY A 660 -6.48 -11.30 -4.52
N LEU A 661 -5.51 -12.07 -5.02
CA LEU A 661 -4.43 -11.54 -5.85
C LEU A 661 -4.96 -11.06 -7.20
N ILE A 662 -4.60 -9.82 -7.59
CA ILE A 662 -4.95 -9.24 -8.89
C ILE A 662 -3.76 -9.28 -9.87
N GLY A 663 -2.53 -9.02 -9.41
CA GLY A 663 -1.37 -8.86 -10.30
C GLY A 663 -0.25 -9.89 -10.07
N PRO A 664 -0.34 -11.11 -10.61
CA PRO A 664 0.76 -12.08 -10.57
C PRO A 664 1.87 -11.76 -11.58
N ILE A 665 3.13 -11.78 -11.14
CA ILE A 665 4.33 -11.83 -11.97
C ILE A 665 4.80 -13.30 -12.01
N THR A 666 4.89 -13.90 -13.21
CA THR A 666 5.14 -15.35 -13.38
C THR A 666 6.06 -15.64 -14.55
N ASP A 667 6.83 -16.73 -14.42
CA ASP A 667 7.63 -17.31 -15.51
C ASP A 667 6.77 -18.11 -16.50
N TYR A 668 5.51 -18.37 -16.14
CA TYR A 668 4.60 -19.32 -16.79
C TYR A 668 3.29 -18.64 -17.24
N THR A 669 3.38 -17.60 -18.07
CA THR A 669 2.21 -16.88 -18.62
C THR A 669 1.16 -17.83 -19.23
N GLN A 670 1.62 -18.92 -19.86
CA GLN A 670 0.77 -19.93 -20.50
C GLN A 670 -0.27 -20.57 -19.56
N TRP A 671 -0.08 -20.51 -18.24
CA TRP A 671 -1.06 -21.03 -17.28
C TRP A 671 -2.41 -20.31 -17.29
N LEU A 672 -2.44 -19.08 -17.83
CA LEU A 672 -3.64 -18.24 -17.87
C LEU A 672 -4.10 -17.89 -19.29
N THR A 673 -3.42 -18.40 -20.33
CA THR A 673 -3.69 -18.01 -21.73
C THR A 673 -5.11 -18.41 -22.18
N GLU A 674 -5.53 -19.63 -21.86
CA GLU A 674 -6.83 -20.20 -22.30
C GLU A 674 -7.96 -19.97 -21.29
N SER A 675 -7.69 -19.22 -20.21
CA SER A 675 -8.67 -19.02 -19.14
C SER A 675 -9.73 -18.01 -19.58
N PRO A 676 -11.03 -18.37 -19.58
CA PRO A 676 -12.09 -17.45 -19.92
C PRO A 676 -12.11 -16.28 -18.93
N VAL A 677 -12.30 -15.10 -19.50
CA VAL A 677 -12.34 -13.82 -18.80
C VAL A 677 -13.75 -13.48 -18.39
N GLN A 678 -14.72 -13.80 -19.25
CA GLN A 678 -16.10 -13.38 -19.09
C GLN A 678 -17.06 -14.28 -19.88
N LEU A 679 -18.28 -14.40 -19.38
CA LEU A 679 -19.43 -14.95 -20.10
C LEU A 679 -20.38 -13.87 -20.57
N GLU A 680 -20.66 -13.87 -21.86
CA GLU A 680 -21.67 -13.00 -22.44
C GLU A 680 -22.93 -13.76 -22.83
N ILE A 681 -24.08 -13.22 -22.43
CA ILE A 681 -25.39 -13.69 -22.84
C ILE A 681 -26.12 -12.56 -23.57
N PRO A 682 -26.55 -12.77 -24.84
CA PRO A 682 -27.20 -11.72 -25.63
C PRO A 682 -28.62 -11.37 -25.15
N ILE A 683 -29.17 -12.13 -24.19
CA ILE A 683 -30.54 -11.99 -23.69
C ILE A 683 -30.47 -11.66 -22.21
N LYS A 684 -30.78 -10.41 -21.85
CA LYS A 684 -30.85 -9.96 -20.44
C LYS A 684 -32.23 -10.18 -19.80
N LYS A 685 -33.28 -10.36 -20.62
CA LYS A 685 -34.67 -10.56 -20.15
C LYS A 685 -35.39 -11.65 -20.92
N VAL A 686 -36.10 -12.51 -20.20
CA VAL A 686 -36.91 -13.60 -20.78
C VAL A 686 -38.33 -13.51 -20.24
N ASN A 687 -39.32 -13.53 -21.13
CA ASN A 687 -40.73 -13.60 -20.75
C ASN A 687 -41.30 -14.96 -21.17
N LEU A 688 -41.85 -15.71 -20.22
CA LEU A 688 -42.42 -17.04 -20.44
C LEU A 688 -43.84 -17.12 -19.88
N LYS A 689 -44.61 -18.08 -20.39
CA LYS A 689 -45.84 -18.54 -19.73
C LYS A 689 -45.52 -19.81 -18.95
N ALA A 690 -46.24 -20.08 -17.87
CA ALA A 690 -46.09 -21.34 -17.14
C ALA A 690 -46.17 -22.56 -18.09
N GLY A 691 -45.27 -23.53 -17.91
CA GLY A 691 -45.07 -24.71 -18.75
C GLY A 691 -44.31 -24.47 -20.07
N LYS A 692 -43.72 -23.28 -20.28
CA LYS A 692 -42.88 -23.00 -21.46
C LYS A 692 -41.40 -22.99 -21.10
N THR A 693 -40.59 -23.34 -22.09
CA THR A 693 -39.14 -23.42 -21.95
C THR A 693 -38.42 -22.42 -22.85
N ARG A 694 -37.19 -22.07 -22.47
CA ARG A 694 -36.27 -21.27 -23.28
C ARG A 694 -34.84 -21.76 -23.08
N THR A 695 -34.20 -22.15 -24.17
CA THR A 695 -32.76 -22.44 -24.17
C THR A 695 -31.96 -21.15 -24.28
N ILE A 696 -30.93 -21.04 -23.46
CA ILE A 696 -29.98 -19.94 -23.42
C ILE A 696 -28.65 -20.42 -24.03
N HIS A 697 -28.05 -19.58 -24.85
CA HIS A 697 -26.71 -19.81 -25.37
C HIS A 697 -25.83 -18.65 -24.94
N ALA A 698 -24.67 -18.98 -24.36
CA ALA A 698 -23.65 -18.01 -23.98
C ALA A 698 -22.44 -18.12 -24.93
N LYS A 699 -21.58 -17.11 -24.88
CA LYS A 699 -20.25 -17.14 -25.46
C LYS A 699 -19.24 -16.71 -24.40
N ALA A 700 -18.05 -17.30 -24.41
CA ALA A 700 -16.94 -16.82 -23.59
C ALA A 700 -16.07 -15.86 -24.38
N ARG A 701 -15.43 -14.95 -23.66
CA ARG A 701 -14.25 -14.23 -24.12
C ARG A 701 -13.04 -14.76 -23.35
N VAL A 702 -12.00 -15.19 -24.05
CA VAL A 702 -10.77 -15.78 -23.45
C VAL A 702 -9.66 -14.76 -23.23
N SER A 703 -9.75 -13.57 -23.82
CA SER A 703 -8.79 -12.49 -23.60
C SER A 703 -9.43 -11.11 -23.83
N TYR A 704 -9.00 -10.11 -23.06
CA TYR A 704 -9.40 -8.71 -23.25
C TYR A 704 -8.84 -8.10 -24.54
N ARG A 705 -7.84 -8.74 -25.17
CA ARG A 705 -7.14 -8.21 -26.35
C ARG A 705 -7.81 -8.57 -27.67
N VAL A 706 -8.45 -9.73 -27.71
CA VAL A 706 -9.12 -10.21 -28.92
C VAL A 706 -10.63 -10.02 -28.77
N ALA A 707 -11.25 -9.50 -29.82
CA ALA A 707 -12.71 -9.42 -29.90
C ALA A 707 -13.37 -10.79 -30.17
N GLU A 708 -12.56 -11.84 -30.40
CA GLU A 708 -13.03 -13.18 -30.67
C GLU A 708 -13.75 -13.75 -29.45
N ARG A 709 -14.86 -14.44 -29.74
CA ARG A 709 -15.72 -15.06 -28.73
C ARG A 709 -15.94 -16.50 -29.10
N GLU A 710 -15.68 -17.37 -28.14
CA GLU A 710 -15.78 -18.80 -28.32
C GLU A 710 -17.15 -19.30 -27.87
N LYS A 711 -17.70 -20.24 -28.63
CA LYS A 711 -18.87 -20.98 -28.17
C LYS A 711 -18.41 -22.00 -27.16
N ILE A 712 -18.95 -21.92 -25.96
CA ILE A 712 -18.62 -22.83 -24.87
C ILE A 712 -19.88 -23.42 -24.28
N GLU A 713 -19.74 -24.58 -23.67
CA GLU A 713 -20.83 -25.20 -22.93
C GLU A 713 -21.05 -24.48 -21.60
N THR A 714 -22.31 -24.26 -21.25
CA THR A 714 -22.70 -23.56 -20.03
C THR A 714 -23.84 -24.26 -19.34
N GLU A 715 -23.86 -24.18 -18.03
CA GLU A 715 -24.97 -24.58 -17.17
C GLU A 715 -25.70 -23.33 -16.68
N LEU A 716 -27.00 -23.44 -16.40
CA LEU A 716 -27.76 -22.40 -15.74
C LEU A 716 -27.98 -22.73 -14.27
N PHE A 717 -28.02 -21.69 -13.43
CA PHE A 717 -28.46 -21.80 -12.04
C PHE A 717 -29.40 -20.65 -11.67
N VAL A 718 -30.31 -20.92 -10.72
CA VAL A 718 -31.30 -19.94 -10.24
C VAL A 718 -30.79 -19.35 -8.93
N ALA A 719 -30.52 -18.05 -8.92
CA ALA A 719 -30.07 -17.36 -7.71
C ALA A 719 -31.22 -16.80 -6.87
N GLU A 720 -32.34 -16.43 -7.52
CA GLU A 720 -33.53 -15.89 -6.85
C GLU A 720 -34.80 -16.31 -7.58
N GLY A 721 -35.91 -16.48 -6.84
CA GLY A 721 -37.19 -16.91 -7.39
C GLY A 721 -37.38 -18.43 -7.44
N ASN A 722 -36.86 -19.15 -6.44
CA ASN A 722 -37.05 -20.61 -6.30
C ASN A 722 -38.54 -20.98 -6.43
N GLY A 723 -38.86 -21.84 -7.41
CA GLY A 723 -40.22 -22.28 -7.71
C GLY A 723 -40.95 -21.48 -8.80
N VAL A 724 -40.39 -20.37 -9.30
CA VAL A 724 -40.87 -19.64 -10.48
C VAL A 724 -40.35 -20.29 -11.77
N VAL A 725 -39.10 -20.74 -11.75
CA VAL A 725 -38.45 -21.48 -12.84
C VAL A 725 -37.65 -22.67 -12.32
N THR A 726 -37.43 -23.66 -13.18
CA THR A 726 -36.41 -24.70 -13.04
C THR A 726 -35.42 -24.61 -14.20
N VAL A 727 -34.22 -25.14 -14.00
CA VAL A 727 -33.16 -25.16 -15.02
C VAL A 727 -32.67 -26.59 -15.25
N ASN A 728 -32.45 -26.95 -16.51
CA ASN A 728 -31.85 -28.22 -16.91
C ASN A 728 -30.81 -27.96 -18.01
N GLY A 729 -29.53 -28.13 -17.66
CA GLY A 729 -28.41 -27.71 -18.50
C GLY A 729 -28.53 -26.21 -18.84
N ASN A 730 -28.73 -25.91 -20.12
CA ASN A 730 -28.85 -24.55 -20.63
C ASN A 730 -30.31 -24.09 -20.87
N THR A 731 -31.30 -24.85 -20.39
CA THR A 731 -32.72 -24.58 -20.66
C THR A 731 -33.46 -24.20 -19.38
N ILE A 732 -34.16 -23.07 -19.46
CA ILE A 732 -35.07 -22.57 -18.43
C ILE A 732 -36.46 -23.15 -18.69
N GLU A 733 -37.14 -23.63 -17.66
CA GLU A 733 -38.55 -24.03 -17.68
C GLU A 733 -39.35 -23.17 -16.70
N ALA A 734 -40.42 -22.54 -17.17
CA ALA A 734 -41.29 -21.71 -16.35
C ALA A 734 -42.31 -22.58 -15.58
N THR A 735 -42.30 -22.51 -14.25
CA THR A 735 -43.14 -23.38 -13.40
C THR A 735 -44.33 -22.65 -12.79
N ALA A 736 -44.17 -21.40 -12.35
CA ALA A 736 -45.24 -20.62 -11.71
C ALA A 736 -45.10 -19.12 -12.01
N PRO A 737 -46.19 -18.33 -11.95
CA PRO A 737 -46.13 -16.88 -12.15
C PRO A 737 -45.19 -16.19 -11.15
N GLY A 738 -44.39 -15.25 -11.63
CA GLY A 738 -43.42 -14.53 -10.80
C GLY A 738 -42.19 -14.06 -11.57
N THR A 739 -41.14 -13.68 -10.84
CA THR A 739 -39.85 -13.28 -11.40
C THR A 739 -38.72 -14.11 -10.80
N ALA A 740 -37.73 -14.47 -11.61
CA ALA A 740 -36.53 -15.17 -11.19
C ALA A 740 -35.27 -14.54 -11.81
N GLN A 741 -34.14 -14.69 -11.11
CA GLN A 741 -32.81 -14.34 -11.63
C GLN A 741 -32.06 -15.62 -11.95
N VAL A 742 -31.70 -15.79 -13.22
CA VAL A 742 -31.02 -16.98 -13.74
C VAL A 742 -29.67 -16.58 -14.33
N PHE A 743 -28.61 -17.26 -13.94
CA PHE A 743 -27.25 -17.02 -14.41
C PHE A 743 -26.80 -18.16 -15.31
N ALA A 744 -25.90 -17.89 -16.26
CA ALA A 744 -25.09 -18.94 -16.87
C ALA A 744 -23.72 -19.01 -16.22
N LYS A 745 -23.21 -20.23 -16.12
CA LYS A 745 -21.91 -20.57 -15.57
C LYS A 745 -21.17 -21.45 -16.55
N HIS A 746 -19.86 -21.27 -16.62
CA HIS A 746 -18.94 -22.18 -17.28
C HIS A 746 -17.83 -22.53 -16.29
N THR A 747 -17.61 -23.83 -16.13
CA THR A 747 -16.57 -24.38 -15.28
C THR A 747 -15.39 -24.82 -16.14
N PHE A 748 -14.18 -24.42 -15.74
CA PHE A 748 -12.95 -24.70 -16.47
C PHE A 748 -11.80 -24.99 -15.52
N THR A 749 -10.75 -25.61 -16.02
CA THR A 749 -9.55 -25.93 -15.23
C THR A 749 -8.44 -24.90 -15.51
N MET A 750 -7.83 -24.41 -14.45
CA MET A 750 -6.71 -23.45 -14.50
C MET A 750 -5.86 -23.67 -13.24
N LEU A 751 -4.53 -23.61 -13.34
CA LEU A 751 -3.63 -23.81 -12.17
C LEU A 751 -3.92 -25.09 -11.36
N GLY A 752 -4.29 -26.18 -12.05
CA GLY A 752 -4.58 -27.47 -11.43
C GLY A 752 -5.91 -27.56 -10.66
N GLU A 753 -6.76 -26.53 -10.72
CA GLU A 753 -8.04 -26.48 -10.00
C GLU A 753 -9.22 -26.10 -10.90
N GLU A 754 -10.45 -26.37 -10.44
CA GLU A 754 -11.68 -25.94 -11.11
C GLU A 754 -12.05 -24.50 -10.72
N TRP A 755 -12.44 -23.70 -11.70
CA TRP A 755 -12.87 -22.31 -11.54
C TRP A 755 -14.15 -22.08 -12.31
N ASN A 756 -14.87 -21.01 -11.97
CA ASN A 756 -16.10 -20.64 -12.63
C ASN A 756 -15.98 -19.23 -13.21
N VAL A 757 -16.47 -19.04 -14.43
CA VAL A 757 -16.92 -17.72 -14.91
C VAL A 757 -18.44 -17.72 -14.95
N VAL A 758 -19.04 -16.58 -14.61
CA VAL A 758 -20.49 -16.40 -14.49
C VAL A 758 -20.90 -15.20 -15.32
N SER A 759 -22.05 -15.29 -15.99
CA SER A 759 -22.61 -14.19 -16.78
C SER A 759 -23.32 -13.16 -15.89
N GLU A 760 -23.67 -12.00 -16.44
CA GLU A 760 -24.73 -11.18 -15.86
C GLU A 760 -26.05 -11.97 -15.71
N PRO A 761 -26.92 -11.60 -14.74
CA PRO A 761 -28.20 -12.26 -14.54
C PRO A 761 -29.17 -12.03 -15.70
N ILE A 762 -29.94 -13.07 -16.00
CA ILE A 762 -31.10 -13.03 -16.88
C ILE A 762 -32.35 -12.87 -16.00
N GLU A 763 -33.06 -11.75 -16.17
CA GLU A 763 -34.34 -11.56 -15.52
C GLU A 763 -35.41 -12.36 -16.27
N VAL A 764 -35.99 -13.37 -15.60
CA VAL A 764 -37.06 -14.19 -16.15
C VAL A 764 -38.39 -13.78 -15.52
N THR A 765 -39.34 -13.36 -16.34
CA THR A 765 -40.73 -13.09 -15.90
C THR A 765 -41.64 -14.19 -16.43
N VAL A 766 -42.36 -14.86 -15.52
CA VAL A 766 -43.35 -15.88 -15.85
C VAL A 766 -44.76 -15.32 -15.64
N LYS A 767 -45.58 -15.39 -16.70
CA LYS A 767 -46.98 -14.96 -16.71
C LYS A 767 -47.95 -16.13 -16.65
#